data_AF-A0A812PUC4-F1
#
_entry.id   AF-A0A812PUC4-F1
#
_cell.length_a   1.000
_cell.length_b   1.000
_cell.length_c   1.000
_cell.angle_alpha   90.00
_cell.angle_beta   90.00
_cell.angle_gamma   90.00
#
_symmetry.space_group_name_H-M   'P 1'
#
loop_
_entity.id
_entity.type
_entity.pdbx_description
1 polymer ?
#
loop_
_entity_poly.entity_id
_entity_poly.type
_entity_poly.pdbx_seq_one_letter_code
_entity_poly.pdbx_strand_id
1 'polypeptide(L)'
;MTLLRGLLLSGLLAIAPASFAEEAADAATPASDLAVTEANSLDQLLDNVEQRRVVESREHTARERRFAQDRANQAKLLQDAQAERTREERRSDRLETTFEENEIRIGDLTEQLDKRLGSLRELFGVLQQVAGDTRGLFEASLISSQYPNRGEWLDALAKKMGTASQLATIEEMETLWFELQREMTESGKVSRFPGTITKLSGEKVNTDIVRVGSYALLGEGEYLQWDADTQSIIELARQPSGRHVSTAAAVQESAAGEIVEFSVDPLRGSLLALLIQAATIGEQVGSLGAVAECYLPFCDGQGGTVGAIIILGGFIGVLLALERLLTLTMIGAKVNAQRKNPTPSDDNPLGRVLKVYDENKEVDVETLELKLGEAILGETPKLTRNITLIQVISVVAPLTGLLGTVIGMIETFQAITLFGAGDPKTMASGISKALMTTVLGLCVAIPTTLLHALVNARSKSVIHVIEEQSAGIIADHAEKSGDAYLAIIRFMEMGGDVLWLIALITFLMWTLIFERMWFFYTEHKSLVRESTERWEGRAERTSWSARQVREAMISDASDRITGSLPIIQTCVALCPLFGLLGTVTGMIAVFDAMATQGGNARSMAAGVSMATIPTMSGMIASLSGLVGSTWLRRKVDYEVELFEDHLTLDH
;
A
#
# COMPACT_ATOMS: atom_id res chain seq x y z
N MET A 1 -31.16 -56.26 19.61
CA MET A 1 -29.89 -57.00 19.38
C MET A 1 -28.78 -56.24 20.09
N THR A 2 -28.17 -56.87 21.10
CA THR A 2 -26.89 -56.51 21.77
C THR A 2 -26.63 -55.03 22.12
N LEU A 3 -27.06 -54.59 23.31
CA LEU A 3 -26.40 -53.58 24.19
C LEU A 3 -27.29 -53.21 25.40
N LEU A 4 -27.67 -54.20 26.22
CA LEU A 4 -28.37 -53.94 27.50
C LEU A 4 -28.09 -55.07 28.51
N ARG A 5 -26.80 -55.30 28.77
CA ARG A 5 -26.31 -56.12 29.88
C ARG A 5 -25.10 -55.40 30.48
N GLY A 6 -25.34 -54.56 31.47
CA GLY A 6 -24.26 -53.89 32.19
C GLY A 6 -24.73 -52.61 32.85
N LEU A 7 -25.58 -52.73 33.88
CA LEU A 7 -25.79 -51.75 34.98
C LEU A 7 -27.06 -52.16 35.73
N LEU A 8 -26.95 -53.10 36.67
CA LEU A 8 -27.90 -53.32 37.77
C LEU A 8 -27.24 -54.27 38.77
N LEU A 9 -26.12 -53.82 39.34
CA LEU A 9 -25.43 -54.52 40.43
C LEU A 9 -24.82 -53.47 41.37
N SER A 10 -25.69 -52.83 42.14
CA SER A 10 -25.37 -52.15 43.40
C SER A 10 -26.61 -51.44 43.92
N GLY A 11 -26.99 -51.71 45.17
CA GLY A 11 -27.92 -50.88 45.92
C GLY A 11 -29.32 -51.47 46.10
N LEU A 12 -29.44 -52.47 46.98
CA LEU A 12 -30.59 -52.63 47.87
C LEU A 12 -30.26 -53.69 48.92
N LEU A 13 -29.42 -53.28 49.87
CA LEU A 13 -29.16 -54.05 51.08
C LEU A 13 -28.92 -53.07 52.23
N ALA A 14 -30.01 -52.54 52.80
CA ALA A 14 -30.03 -52.03 54.16
C ALA A 14 -31.47 -51.76 54.61
N ILE A 15 -31.71 -52.07 55.89
CA ILE A 15 -32.83 -51.68 56.76
C ILE A 15 -33.96 -52.72 56.87
N ALA A 16 -33.75 -53.67 57.78
CA ALA A 16 -34.79 -54.21 58.65
C ALA A 16 -34.26 -54.16 60.10
N PRO A 17 -34.99 -53.59 61.07
CA PRO A 17 -34.54 -53.54 62.46
C PRO A 17 -34.84 -54.86 63.17
N ALA A 18 -33.91 -55.27 64.02
CA ALA A 18 -34.09 -56.37 64.96
C ALA A 18 -34.97 -55.93 66.13
N SER A 19 -35.99 -56.73 66.47
CA SER A 19 -36.58 -56.75 67.81
C SER A 19 -37.34 -58.06 68.07
N PHE A 20 -36.76 -58.87 68.97
CA PHE A 20 -37.36 -59.65 70.05
C PHE A 20 -38.62 -60.51 69.83
N ALA A 21 -38.42 -61.84 69.97
CA ALA A 21 -39.20 -62.80 70.77
C ALA A 21 -38.47 -64.16 70.57
N GLU A 22 -37.63 -64.67 71.47
CA GLU A 22 -37.92 -65.19 72.81
C GLU A 22 -39.26 -65.95 72.90
N GLU A 23 -39.24 -67.18 72.40
CA GLU A 23 -40.18 -68.24 72.74
C GLU A 23 -39.29 -69.40 73.25
N ALA A 24 -38.86 -69.36 74.51
CA ALA A 24 -39.62 -69.75 75.69
C ALA A 24 -40.24 -71.14 75.52
N ALA A 25 -39.51 -72.13 76.03
CA ALA A 25 -39.99 -73.30 76.72
C ALA A 25 -41.40 -73.80 76.37
N ASP A 26 -41.46 -74.97 75.72
CA ASP A 26 -42.22 -76.03 76.37
C ASP A 26 -41.37 -77.30 76.43
N ALA A 27 -40.76 -77.46 77.59
CA ALA A 27 -40.17 -78.69 78.04
C ALA A 27 -41.29 -79.70 78.27
N ALA A 28 -41.71 -80.41 77.21
CA ALA A 28 -42.36 -81.70 77.39
C ALA A 28 -41.26 -82.75 77.57
N THR A 29 -40.73 -82.83 78.79
CA THR A 29 -40.14 -84.05 79.34
C THR A 29 -41.07 -85.22 78.96
N PRO A 30 -40.65 -86.20 78.13
CA PRO A 30 -41.29 -87.50 78.27
C PRO A 30 -40.87 -87.95 79.66
N ALA A 31 -41.85 -88.12 80.53
CA ALA A 31 -41.66 -88.65 81.86
C ALA A 31 -40.78 -89.90 81.78
N SER A 32 -39.49 -89.73 82.06
CA SER A 32 -38.64 -90.80 82.53
C SER A 32 -39.14 -91.10 83.92
N ASP A 33 -40.05 -92.06 84.06
CA ASP A 33 -40.31 -92.71 85.35
C ASP A 33 -41.11 -93.99 85.13
N LEU A 34 -40.40 -95.02 84.68
CA LEU A 34 -40.53 -96.34 85.31
C LEU A 34 -39.10 -96.83 85.53
N ALA A 35 -38.59 -96.59 86.74
CA ALA A 35 -37.33 -97.12 87.21
C ALA A 35 -37.25 -98.62 86.88
N VAL A 36 -36.15 -99.03 86.24
CA VAL A 36 -35.86 -100.44 85.99
C VAL A 36 -35.65 -101.10 87.34
N THR A 37 -36.70 -101.76 87.84
CA THR A 37 -36.62 -102.59 89.03
C THR A 37 -36.38 -104.02 88.52
N GLU A 38 -35.24 -104.62 88.86
CA GLU A 38 -34.97 -106.04 88.60
C GLU A 38 -36.06 -106.88 89.30
N ALA A 39 -36.86 -107.61 88.53
CA ALA A 39 -37.97 -108.39 89.05
C ALA A 39 -37.44 -109.65 89.76
N ASN A 40 -37.69 -109.78 91.06
CA ASN A 40 -37.22 -110.90 91.87
C ASN A 40 -38.23 -112.08 91.92
N SER A 41 -39.31 -112.03 91.12
CA SER A 41 -40.30 -113.09 90.98
C SER A 41 -41.01 -113.07 89.62
N LEU A 42 -41.54 -114.22 89.18
CA LEU A 42 -42.33 -114.36 87.94
C LEU A 42 -43.60 -113.50 87.96
N ASP A 43 -44.23 -113.33 89.13
CA ASP A 43 -45.42 -112.49 89.30
C ASP A 43 -45.10 -111.00 89.09
N GLN A 44 -43.93 -110.52 89.56
CA GLN A 44 -43.49 -109.13 89.31
C GLN A 44 -43.15 -108.85 87.84
N LEU A 45 -42.74 -109.86 87.07
CA LEU A 45 -42.49 -109.70 85.63
C LEU A 45 -43.81 -109.61 84.85
N LEU A 46 -44.82 -110.40 85.24
CA LEU A 46 -46.15 -110.38 84.62
C LEU A 46 -46.84 -109.02 84.81
N ASP A 47 -46.79 -108.47 86.02
CA ASP A 47 -47.33 -107.13 86.32
C ASP A 47 -46.62 -106.03 85.51
N ASN A 48 -45.29 -106.11 85.36
CA ASN A 48 -44.51 -105.18 84.54
C ASN A 48 -44.88 -105.25 83.04
N VAL A 49 -45.15 -106.44 82.51
CA VAL A 49 -45.57 -106.62 81.11
C VAL A 49 -47.01 -106.15 80.88
N GLU A 50 -47.90 -106.41 81.84
CA GLU A 50 -49.29 -105.94 81.78
C GLU A 50 -49.35 -104.40 81.82
N GLN A 51 -48.58 -103.77 82.70
CA GLN A 51 -48.45 -102.31 82.75
C GLN A 51 -47.80 -101.73 81.47
N ARG A 52 -46.77 -102.38 80.90
CA ARG A 52 -46.14 -101.93 79.64
C ARG A 52 -47.05 -102.03 78.43
N ARG A 53 -47.86 -103.09 78.30
CA ARG A 53 -48.80 -103.24 77.18
C ARG A 53 -49.80 -102.08 77.12
N VAL A 54 -50.25 -101.59 78.28
CA VAL A 54 -51.17 -100.45 78.38
C VAL A 54 -50.48 -99.14 77.98
N VAL A 55 -49.22 -98.94 78.39
CA VAL A 55 -48.42 -97.76 78.02
C VAL A 55 -48.09 -97.77 76.52
N GLU A 56 -47.58 -98.88 75.98
CA GLU A 56 -47.25 -99.03 74.56
C GLU A 56 -48.49 -98.87 73.68
N SER A 57 -49.64 -99.45 74.05
CA SER A 57 -50.89 -99.29 73.30
C SER A 57 -51.34 -97.82 73.25
N ARG A 58 -51.19 -97.07 74.35
CA ARG A 58 -51.46 -95.62 74.39
C ARG A 58 -50.48 -94.85 73.51
N GLU A 59 -49.19 -95.18 73.54
CA GLU A 59 -48.18 -94.55 72.68
C GLU A 59 -48.38 -94.85 71.20
N HIS A 60 -48.70 -96.09 70.82
CA HIS A 60 -49.01 -96.47 69.44
C HIS A 60 -50.25 -95.74 68.93
N THR A 61 -51.32 -95.69 69.72
CA THR A 61 -52.54 -94.94 69.38
C THR A 61 -52.26 -93.44 69.24
N ALA A 62 -51.43 -92.87 70.11
CA ALA A 62 -51.02 -91.47 70.02
C ALA A 62 -50.18 -91.19 68.75
N ARG A 63 -49.30 -92.13 68.37
CA ARG A 63 -48.47 -92.06 67.16
C ARG A 63 -49.29 -92.18 65.88
N GLU A 64 -50.27 -93.09 65.84
CA GLU A 64 -51.20 -93.22 64.71
C GLU A 64 -52.06 -91.97 64.54
N ARG A 65 -52.57 -91.39 65.64
CA ARG A 65 -53.29 -90.11 65.60
C ARG A 65 -52.40 -88.97 65.08
N ARG A 66 -51.15 -88.88 65.55
CA ARG A 66 -50.18 -87.89 65.06
C ARG A 66 -49.91 -88.08 63.57
N PHE A 67 -49.65 -89.31 63.11
CA PHE A 67 -49.43 -89.62 61.70
C PHE A 67 -50.63 -89.28 60.81
N ALA A 68 -51.85 -89.58 61.27
CA ALA A 68 -53.07 -89.22 60.56
C ALA A 68 -53.28 -87.70 60.49
N GLN A 69 -52.99 -86.98 61.59
CA GLN A 69 -53.01 -85.52 61.62
C GLN A 69 -51.96 -84.91 60.68
N ASP A 70 -50.72 -85.41 60.70
CA ASP A 70 -49.65 -84.94 59.83
C ASP A 70 -49.97 -85.17 58.36
N ARG A 71 -50.52 -86.34 58.00
CA ARG A 71 -50.98 -86.62 56.64
C ARG A 71 -52.10 -85.66 56.21
N ALA A 72 -53.07 -85.40 57.09
CA ALA A 72 -54.15 -84.44 56.81
C ALA A 72 -53.62 -83.01 56.66
N ASN A 73 -52.67 -82.60 57.50
CA ASN A 73 -51.99 -81.32 57.42
C ASN A 73 -51.20 -81.18 56.11
N GLN A 74 -50.45 -82.20 55.69
CA GLN A 74 -49.73 -82.21 54.41
C GLN A 74 -50.67 -82.16 53.21
N ALA A 75 -51.79 -82.90 53.24
CA ALA A 75 -52.80 -82.86 52.19
C ALA A 75 -53.44 -81.47 52.07
N LYS A 76 -53.73 -80.82 53.21
CA LYS A 76 -54.23 -79.44 53.24
C LYS A 76 -53.21 -78.45 52.69
N LEU A 77 -51.95 -78.53 53.12
CA LEU A 77 -50.87 -77.67 52.61
C LEU A 77 -50.68 -77.82 51.10
N LEU A 78 -50.74 -79.06 50.58
CA LEU A 78 -50.67 -79.30 49.14
C LEU A 78 -51.86 -78.69 48.40
N GLN A 79 -53.08 -78.84 48.94
CA GLN A 79 -54.28 -78.26 48.36
C GLN A 79 -54.24 -76.72 48.38
N ASP A 80 -53.80 -76.11 49.49
CA ASP A 80 -53.64 -74.66 49.63
C ASP A 80 -52.59 -74.14 48.65
N ALA A 81 -51.45 -74.83 48.50
CA ALA A 81 -50.40 -74.49 47.55
C ALA A 81 -50.86 -74.64 46.09
N GLN A 82 -51.65 -75.67 45.77
CA GLN A 82 -52.26 -75.84 44.43
C GLN A 82 -53.27 -74.72 44.14
N ALA A 83 -54.11 -74.37 45.11
CA ALA A 83 -55.08 -73.29 44.97
C ALA A 83 -54.40 -71.93 44.81
N GLU A 84 -53.31 -71.69 45.54
CA GLU A 84 -52.49 -70.47 45.40
C GLU A 84 -51.82 -70.42 44.03
N ARG A 85 -51.21 -71.51 43.58
CA ARG A 85 -50.63 -71.61 42.24
C ARG A 85 -51.66 -71.26 41.16
N THR A 86 -52.87 -71.83 41.22
CA THR A 86 -53.92 -71.53 40.24
C THR A 86 -54.42 -70.08 40.33
N ARG A 87 -54.44 -69.46 41.53
CA ARG A 87 -54.75 -68.04 41.68
C ARG A 87 -53.71 -67.16 41.00
N GLU A 88 -52.43 -67.44 41.23
CA GLU A 88 -51.33 -66.69 40.63
C GLU A 88 -51.20 -66.94 39.12
N GLU A 89 -51.46 -68.15 38.62
CA GLU A 89 -51.55 -68.42 37.17
C GLU A 89 -52.65 -67.56 36.52
N ARG A 90 -53.88 -67.54 37.08
CA ARG A 90 -54.97 -66.69 36.55
C ARG A 90 -54.66 -65.19 36.64
N ARG A 91 -53.86 -64.78 37.63
CA ARG A 91 -53.42 -63.40 37.78
C ARG A 91 -52.38 -63.07 36.71
N SER A 92 -51.42 -63.97 36.47
CA SER A 92 -50.43 -63.87 35.40
C SER A 92 -51.12 -63.73 34.04
N ASP A 93 -52.04 -64.64 33.71
CA ASP A 93 -52.77 -64.62 32.43
C ASP A 93 -53.48 -63.27 32.23
N ARG A 94 -54.16 -62.76 33.27
CA ARG A 94 -54.86 -61.47 33.20
C ARG A 94 -53.89 -60.30 33.01
N LEU A 95 -52.77 -60.30 33.73
CA LEU A 95 -51.76 -59.25 33.62
C LEU A 95 -51.08 -59.29 32.25
N GLU A 96 -50.83 -60.48 31.70
CA GLU A 96 -50.28 -60.69 30.37
C GLU A 96 -51.24 -60.15 29.30
N THR A 97 -52.53 -60.49 29.36
CA THR A 97 -53.54 -59.90 28.45
C THR A 97 -53.60 -58.38 28.59
N THR A 98 -53.57 -57.84 29.82
CA THR A 98 -53.58 -56.38 30.04
C THR A 98 -52.32 -55.72 29.48
N PHE A 99 -51.18 -56.40 29.58
CA PHE A 99 -49.91 -55.92 29.03
C PHE A 99 -49.96 -55.88 27.49
N GLU A 100 -50.42 -56.95 26.86
CA GLU A 100 -50.60 -57.02 25.40
C GLU A 100 -51.58 -55.94 24.89
N GLU A 101 -52.72 -55.76 25.56
CA GLU A 101 -53.68 -54.69 25.22
C GLU A 101 -53.07 -53.30 25.36
N ASN A 102 -52.28 -53.06 26.42
CA ASN A 102 -51.58 -51.80 26.60
C ASN A 102 -50.49 -51.59 25.55
N GLU A 103 -49.77 -52.65 25.15
CA GLU A 103 -48.74 -52.57 24.11
C GLU A 103 -49.36 -52.14 22.76
N ILE A 104 -50.48 -52.75 22.38
CA ILE A 104 -51.25 -52.35 21.19
C ILE A 104 -51.72 -50.90 21.31
N ARG A 105 -52.31 -50.53 22.45
CA ARG A 105 -52.81 -49.16 22.66
C ARG A 105 -51.70 -48.11 22.62
N ILE A 106 -50.53 -48.42 23.18
CA ILE A 106 -49.35 -47.55 23.10
C ILE A 106 -48.88 -47.44 21.66
N GLY A 107 -48.84 -48.55 20.91
CA GLY A 107 -48.53 -48.56 19.48
C GLY A 107 -49.45 -47.65 18.68
N ASP A 108 -50.77 -47.83 18.82
CA ASP A 108 -51.78 -47.01 18.14
C ASP A 108 -51.69 -45.52 18.50
N LEU A 109 -51.53 -45.21 19.80
CA LEU A 109 -51.38 -43.82 20.26
C LEU A 109 -50.08 -43.19 19.74
N THR A 110 -48.99 -43.96 19.67
CA THR A 110 -47.71 -43.50 19.12
C THR A 110 -47.82 -43.24 17.63
N GLU A 111 -48.48 -44.11 16.86
CA GLU A 111 -48.72 -43.89 15.43
C GLU A 111 -49.63 -42.67 15.19
N GLN A 112 -50.67 -42.48 16.00
CA GLN A 112 -51.52 -41.28 15.94
C GLN A 112 -50.74 -40.01 16.26
N LEU A 113 -49.89 -40.06 17.28
CA LEU A 113 -48.99 -38.96 17.63
C LEU A 113 -48.05 -38.65 16.46
N ASP A 114 -47.40 -39.65 15.87
CA ASP A 114 -46.49 -39.49 14.73
C ASP A 114 -47.19 -38.89 13.50
N LYS A 115 -48.40 -39.37 13.16
CA LYS A 115 -49.19 -38.81 12.06
C LYS A 115 -49.56 -37.35 12.29
N ARG A 116 -49.95 -36.99 13.53
CA ARG A 116 -50.28 -35.60 13.89
C ARG A 116 -49.02 -34.71 13.95
N LEU A 117 -47.91 -35.26 14.43
CA LEU A 117 -46.62 -34.58 14.47
C LEU A 117 -46.00 -34.38 13.09
N GLY A 118 -46.38 -35.13 12.06
CA GLY A 118 -45.81 -35.02 10.71
C GLY A 118 -45.72 -33.56 10.21
N SER A 119 -46.80 -32.79 10.31
CA SER A 119 -46.81 -31.36 9.95
C SER A 119 -46.01 -30.46 10.91
N LEU A 120 -45.90 -30.86 12.18
CA LEU A 120 -45.17 -30.10 13.21
C LEU A 120 -43.67 -30.39 13.19
N ARG A 121 -43.23 -31.55 12.68
CA ARG A 121 -41.80 -31.89 12.51
C ARG A 121 -41.10 -30.92 11.58
N GLU A 122 -41.79 -30.49 10.53
CA GLU A 122 -41.28 -29.44 9.62
C GLU A 122 -41.12 -28.11 10.37
N LEU A 123 -42.12 -27.71 11.15
CA LEU A 123 -42.06 -26.51 11.98
C LEU A 123 -40.92 -26.57 13.00
N PHE A 124 -40.70 -27.70 13.67
CA PHE A 124 -39.58 -27.85 14.61
C PHE A 124 -38.22 -27.86 13.93
N GLY A 125 -38.11 -28.42 12.72
CA GLY A 125 -36.92 -28.31 11.89
C GLY A 125 -36.61 -26.85 11.55
N VAL A 126 -37.63 -26.08 11.16
CA VAL A 126 -37.49 -24.63 10.92
C VAL A 126 -37.10 -23.90 12.20
N LEU A 127 -37.73 -24.17 13.34
CA LEU A 127 -37.37 -23.56 14.62
C LEU A 127 -35.94 -23.89 15.03
N GLN A 128 -35.49 -25.13 14.84
CA GLN A 128 -34.12 -25.54 15.12
C GLN A 128 -33.13 -24.76 14.25
N GLN A 129 -33.40 -24.66 12.95
CA GLN A 129 -32.55 -23.92 12.02
C GLN A 129 -32.52 -22.44 12.37
N VAL A 130 -33.68 -21.81 12.57
CA VAL A 130 -33.77 -20.39 12.93
C VAL A 130 -33.10 -20.11 14.27
N ALA A 131 -33.27 -20.96 15.29
CA ALA A 131 -32.59 -20.80 16.57
C ALA A 131 -31.06 -20.92 16.41
N GLY A 132 -30.57 -21.88 15.61
CA GLY A 132 -29.15 -22.05 15.32
C GLY A 132 -28.55 -20.87 14.56
N ASP A 133 -29.21 -20.40 13.49
CA ASP A 133 -28.80 -19.25 12.71
C ASP A 133 -28.80 -17.97 13.56
N THR A 134 -29.85 -17.78 14.37
CA THR A 134 -29.97 -16.63 15.29
C THR A 134 -28.88 -16.65 16.35
N ARG A 135 -28.53 -17.84 16.88
CA ARG A 135 -27.44 -17.98 17.85
C ARG A 135 -26.13 -17.43 17.28
N GLY A 136 -25.76 -17.86 16.07
CA GLY A 136 -24.54 -17.37 15.40
C GLY A 136 -24.57 -15.87 15.12
N LEU A 137 -25.73 -15.33 14.74
CA LEU A 137 -25.90 -13.88 14.56
C LEU A 137 -25.73 -13.11 15.86
N PHE A 138 -26.26 -13.61 16.98
CA PHE A 138 -26.18 -12.95 18.28
C PHE A 138 -24.77 -13.03 18.86
N GLU A 139 -24.07 -14.17 18.76
CA GLU A 139 -22.69 -14.31 19.25
C GLU A 139 -21.75 -13.29 18.58
N ALA A 140 -21.93 -13.03 17.28
CA ALA A 140 -21.17 -12.04 16.53
C ALA A 140 -21.70 -10.60 16.63
N SER A 141 -22.89 -10.38 17.20
CA SER A 141 -23.52 -9.06 17.27
C SER A 141 -22.91 -8.20 18.37
N LEU A 142 -22.62 -6.94 18.04
CA LEU A 142 -22.16 -5.93 19.01
C LEU A 142 -23.20 -5.69 20.12
N ILE A 143 -24.47 -6.05 19.92
CA ILE A 143 -25.52 -5.91 20.94
C ILE A 143 -25.29 -6.85 22.13
N SER A 144 -24.66 -8.00 21.88
CA SER A 144 -24.31 -8.96 22.93
C SER A 144 -23.28 -8.43 23.93
N SER A 145 -22.55 -7.36 23.58
CA SER A 145 -21.68 -6.63 24.51
C SER A 145 -22.46 -5.94 25.64
N GLN A 146 -23.72 -5.57 25.40
CA GLN A 146 -24.62 -4.96 26.40
C GLN A 146 -25.50 -6.02 27.08
N TYR A 147 -25.90 -7.04 26.33
CA TYR A 147 -26.77 -8.11 26.80
C TYR A 147 -26.07 -9.46 26.62
N PRO A 148 -25.25 -9.88 27.61
CA PRO A 148 -24.48 -11.11 27.50
C PRO A 148 -25.36 -12.36 27.55
N ASN A 149 -24.80 -13.51 27.14
CA ASN A 149 -25.40 -14.85 27.24
C ASN A 149 -26.70 -15.07 26.43
N ARG A 150 -27.00 -14.23 25.44
CA ARG A 150 -28.20 -14.38 24.60
C ARG A 150 -28.18 -15.63 23.72
N GLY A 151 -26.99 -16.17 23.42
CA GLY A 151 -26.83 -17.41 22.66
C GLY A 151 -27.15 -18.68 23.45
N GLU A 152 -27.05 -18.68 24.78
CA GLU A 152 -27.20 -19.90 25.60
C GLU A 152 -28.60 -20.49 25.51
N TRP A 153 -29.62 -19.64 25.59
CA TRP A 153 -31.01 -20.08 25.47
C TRP A 153 -31.33 -20.58 24.04
N LEU A 154 -30.80 -19.91 23.01
CA LEU A 154 -30.97 -20.33 21.62
C LEU A 154 -30.28 -21.67 21.33
N ASP A 155 -29.11 -21.90 21.91
CA ASP A 155 -28.42 -23.19 21.85
C ASP A 155 -29.24 -24.31 22.51
N ALA A 156 -29.80 -24.03 23.69
CA ALA A 156 -30.68 -24.97 24.38
C ALA A 156 -31.94 -25.27 23.55
N LEU A 157 -32.58 -24.25 22.96
CA LEU A 157 -33.75 -24.41 22.11
C LEU A 157 -33.43 -25.23 20.84
N ALA A 158 -32.32 -24.93 20.17
CA ALA A 158 -31.89 -25.68 18.98
C ALA A 158 -31.60 -27.15 19.29
N LYS A 159 -30.91 -27.43 20.41
CA LYS A 159 -30.67 -28.80 20.88
C LYS A 159 -31.98 -29.53 21.23
N LYS A 160 -32.91 -28.84 21.91
CA LYS A 160 -34.23 -29.38 22.25
C LYS A 160 -35.00 -29.79 21.00
N MET A 161 -35.03 -28.93 19.98
CA MET A 161 -35.77 -29.17 18.72
C MET A 161 -35.12 -30.22 17.82
N GLY A 162 -33.81 -30.46 17.97
CA GLY A 162 -33.11 -31.55 17.30
C GLY A 162 -33.44 -32.95 17.85
N THR A 163 -34.15 -33.06 18.98
CA THR A 163 -34.60 -34.35 19.52
C THR A 163 -35.98 -34.73 18.99
N ALA A 164 -36.16 -35.97 18.52
CA ALA A 164 -37.40 -36.43 17.89
C ALA A 164 -38.61 -36.52 18.85
N SER A 165 -38.40 -36.39 20.16
CA SER A 165 -39.38 -36.69 21.20
C SER A 165 -39.88 -35.48 21.99
N GLN A 166 -39.31 -34.28 21.79
CA GLN A 166 -39.67 -33.09 22.55
C GLN A 166 -40.33 -32.03 21.65
N LEU A 167 -41.32 -31.32 22.19
CA LEU A 167 -42.05 -30.26 21.48
C LEU A 167 -41.65 -28.89 22.02
N ALA A 168 -41.59 -27.88 21.15
CA ALA A 168 -41.50 -26.50 21.60
C ALA A 168 -42.84 -26.07 22.22
N THR A 169 -42.77 -25.36 23.33
CA THR A 169 -43.94 -24.68 23.87
C THR A 169 -44.23 -23.39 23.07
N ILE A 170 -45.46 -22.90 23.14
CA ILE A 170 -45.82 -21.62 22.53
C ILE A 170 -44.95 -20.49 23.10
N GLU A 171 -44.71 -20.51 24.41
CA GLU A 171 -43.84 -19.54 25.10
C GLU A 171 -42.40 -19.57 24.57
N GLU A 172 -41.85 -20.74 24.24
CA GLU A 172 -40.52 -20.86 23.63
C GLU A 172 -40.48 -20.27 22.22
N MET A 173 -41.51 -20.54 21.41
CA MET A 173 -41.66 -19.92 20.09
C MET A 173 -41.81 -18.40 20.20
N GLU A 174 -42.55 -17.94 21.23
CA GLU A 174 -42.74 -16.53 21.51
C GLU A 174 -41.43 -15.84 21.90
N THR A 175 -40.67 -16.47 22.78
CA THR A 175 -39.37 -15.96 23.23
C THR A 175 -38.39 -15.80 22.06
N LEU A 176 -38.40 -16.73 21.09
CA LEU A 176 -37.52 -16.64 19.91
C LEU A 176 -37.82 -15.39 19.08
N TRP A 177 -39.10 -15.14 18.76
CA TRP A 177 -39.44 -13.94 17.98
C TRP A 177 -39.25 -12.66 18.78
N PHE A 178 -39.50 -12.67 20.10
CA PHE A 178 -39.22 -11.53 20.97
C PHE A 178 -37.74 -11.17 20.98
N GLU A 179 -36.85 -12.15 21.04
CA GLU A 179 -35.41 -11.92 21.00
C GLU A 179 -34.94 -11.41 19.63
N LEU A 180 -35.50 -11.92 18.54
CA LEU A 180 -35.28 -11.38 17.20
C LEU A 180 -35.76 -9.92 17.08
N GLN A 181 -36.95 -9.63 17.60
CA GLN A 181 -37.51 -8.27 17.62
C GLN A 181 -36.66 -7.32 18.48
N ARG A 182 -36.15 -7.81 19.62
CA ARG A 182 -35.23 -7.07 20.48
C ARG A 182 -33.94 -6.73 19.73
N GLU A 183 -33.33 -7.69 19.03
CA GLU A 183 -32.15 -7.43 18.19
C GLU A 183 -32.40 -6.32 17.17
N MET A 184 -33.52 -6.41 16.43
CA MET A 184 -33.90 -5.38 15.46
C MET A 184 -34.08 -4.02 16.11
N THR A 185 -34.76 -3.97 17.25
CA THR A 185 -35.06 -2.72 17.97
C THR A 185 -33.79 -2.10 18.56
N GLU A 186 -32.91 -2.91 19.13
CA GLU A 186 -31.64 -2.46 19.71
C GLU A 186 -30.63 -2.05 18.64
N SER A 187 -30.67 -2.64 17.44
CA SER A 187 -29.80 -2.27 16.32
C SER A 187 -29.98 -0.83 15.84
N GLY A 188 -31.15 -0.24 16.08
CA GLY A 188 -31.46 1.16 15.73
C GLY A 188 -31.15 2.17 16.84
N LYS A 189 -30.66 1.74 18.01
CA LYS A 189 -30.42 2.62 19.16
C LYS A 189 -28.96 2.96 19.34
N VAL A 190 -28.71 4.19 19.80
CA VAL A 190 -27.44 4.56 20.42
C VAL A 190 -27.61 4.44 21.93
N SER A 191 -26.83 3.57 22.57
CA SER A 191 -26.98 3.25 24.00
C SER A 191 -25.66 3.44 24.73
N ARG A 192 -25.70 4.08 25.90
CA ARG A 192 -24.57 4.18 26.83
C ARG A 192 -24.78 3.23 27.99
N PHE A 193 -23.76 2.44 28.33
CA PHE A 193 -23.81 1.49 29.44
C PHE A 193 -22.42 1.28 30.04
N PRO A 194 -22.32 0.95 31.34
CA PRO A 194 -21.05 0.62 31.95
C PRO A 194 -20.56 -0.74 31.45
N GLY A 195 -19.29 -0.85 31.07
CA GLY A 195 -18.70 -2.10 30.60
C GLY A 195 -17.21 -2.19 30.91
N THR A 196 -16.66 -3.39 30.73
CA THR A 196 -15.24 -3.66 30.93
C THR A 196 -14.54 -3.82 29.60
N ILE A 197 -13.49 -3.04 29.37
CA ILE A 197 -12.63 -3.14 28.19
C ILE A 197 -11.35 -3.85 28.59
N THR A 198 -10.90 -4.78 27.76
CA THR A 198 -9.57 -5.39 27.88
C THR A 198 -8.59 -4.59 27.02
N LYS A 199 -7.64 -3.90 27.66
CA LYS A 199 -6.58 -3.14 27.00
C LYS A 199 -5.55 -4.07 26.36
N LEU A 200 -4.73 -3.55 25.45
CA LEU A 200 -3.66 -4.32 24.79
C LEU A 200 -2.61 -4.88 25.77
N SER A 201 -2.47 -4.26 26.95
CA SER A 201 -1.63 -4.75 28.05
C SER A 201 -2.19 -6.00 28.75
N GLY A 202 -3.43 -6.39 28.45
CA GLY A 202 -4.20 -7.41 29.17
C GLY A 202 -4.91 -6.88 30.42
N GLU A 203 -4.77 -5.59 30.74
CA GLU A 203 -5.47 -4.94 31.84
C GLU A 203 -6.97 -4.78 31.52
N LYS A 204 -7.83 -5.10 32.49
CA LYS A 204 -9.29 -4.92 32.37
C LYS A 204 -9.70 -3.62 33.06
N VAL A 205 -10.21 -2.67 32.29
CA VAL A 205 -10.62 -1.34 32.77
C VAL A 205 -12.12 -1.18 32.63
N ASN A 206 -12.79 -0.75 33.70
CA ASN A 206 -14.20 -0.41 33.67
C ASN A 206 -14.38 1.03 33.19
N THR A 207 -15.17 1.21 32.13
CA THR A 207 -15.45 2.53 31.56
C THR A 207 -16.88 2.58 31.02
N ASP A 208 -17.33 3.78 30.66
CA ASP A 208 -18.60 3.98 29.99
C ASP A 208 -18.45 3.69 28.49
N ILE A 209 -19.24 2.73 28.01
CA ILE A 209 -19.22 2.28 26.61
C ILE A 209 -20.44 2.85 25.91
N VAL A 210 -20.23 3.38 24.71
CA VAL A 210 -21.30 3.84 23.82
C VAL A 210 -21.39 2.88 22.63
N ARG A 211 -22.53 2.20 22.51
CA ARG A 211 -22.87 1.38 21.34
C ARG A 211 -23.69 2.20 20.37
N VAL A 212 -23.22 2.29 19.12
CA VAL A 212 -23.94 2.93 18.02
C VAL A 212 -24.57 1.83 17.17
N GLY A 213 -25.82 1.49 17.48
CA GLY A 213 -26.58 0.45 16.79
C GLY A 213 -25.88 -0.91 16.80
N SER A 214 -25.77 -1.54 15.64
CA SER A 214 -24.98 -2.75 15.41
C SER A 214 -23.64 -2.48 14.71
N TYR A 215 -23.19 -1.23 14.64
CA TYR A 215 -22.10 -0.81 13.76
C TYR A 215 -20.79 -0.52 14.47
N ALA A 216 -20.84 0.06 15.68
CA ALA A 216 -19.64 0.44 16.41
C ALA A 216 -19.83 0.39 17.94
N LEU A 217 -18.73 0.11 18.63
CA LEU A 217 -18.55 0.27 20.07
C LEU A 217 -17.49 1.33 20.32
N LEU A 218 -17.75 2.24 21.25
CA LEU A 218 -16.86 3.35 21.59
C LEU A 218 -16.60 3.37 23.10
N GLY A 219 -15.40 3.74 23.50
CA GLY A 219 -15.03 3.96 24.89
C GLY A 219 -13.77 4.81 24.99
N GLU A 220 -13.65 5.62 26.03
CA GLU A 220 -12.56 6.61 26.20
C GLU A 220 -12.31 7.52 24.95
N GLY A 221 -13.33 7.75 24.11
CA GLY A 221 -13.23 8.53 22.87
C GLY A 221 -12.67 7.74 21.66
N GLU A 222 -12.49 6.44 21.81
CA GLU A 222 -11.86 5.55 20.84
C GLU A 222 -12.81 4.46 20.33
N TYR A 223 -12.48 3.83 19.20
CA TYR A 223 -13.21 2.66 18.72
C TYR A 223 -12.76 1.41 19.46
N LEU A 224 -13.73 0.52 19.72
CA LEU A 224 -13.55 -0.77 20.37
C LEU A 224 -14.02 -1.89 19.45
N GLN A 225 -13.53 -3.09 19.74
CA GLN A 225 -13.93 -4.29 19.02
C GLN A 225 -14.62 -5.28 19.95
N TRP A 226 -15.66 -5.93 19.44
CA TRP A 226 -16.28 -7.09 20.08
C TRP A 226 -15.55 -8.35 19.62
N ASP A 227 -15.05 -9.14 20.56
CA ASP A 227 -14.52 -10.47 20.29
C ASP A 227 -15.58 -11.53 20.60
N ALA A 228 -16.07 -12.19 19.56
CA ALA A 228 -17.11 -13.21 19.67
C ALA A 228 -16.61 -14.49 20.36
N ASP A 229 -15.31 -14.80 20.28
CA ASP A 229 -14.75 -16.03 20.86
C ASP A 229 -14.61 -15.92 22.38
N THR A 230 -14.11 -14.77 22.86
CA THR A 230 -13.94 -14.52 24.30
C THR A 230 -15.14 -13.82 24.94
N GLN A 231 -16.16 -13.43 24.15
CA GLN A 231 -17.33 -12.67 24.57
C GLN A 231 -16.92 -11.41 25.37
N SER A 232 -15.90 -10.70 24.89
CA SER A 232 -15.32 -9.55 25.59
C SER A 232 -15.09 -8.37 24.66
N ILE A 233 -15.09 -7.16 25.24
CA ILE A 233 -14.80 -5.93 24.53
C ILE A 233 -13.30 -5.67 24.64
N ILE A 234 -12.64 -5.52 23.51
CA ILE A 234 -11.20 -5.32 23.42
C ILE A 234 -10.89 -3.97 22.80
N GLU A 235 -9.80 -3.37 23.26
CA GLU A 235 -9.20 -2.20 22.63
C GLU A 235 -8.60 -2.59 21.28
N LEU A 236 -8.77 -1.74 20.27
CA LEU A 236 -8.14 -1.97 18.98
C LEU A 236 -6.63 -1.80 19.11
N ALA A 237 -5.85 -2.67 18.47
CA ALA A 237 -4.39 -2.58 18.43
C ALA A 237 -3.88 -1.22 17.94
N ARG A 238 -4.68 -0.55 17.11
CA ARG A 238 -4.43 0.80 16.61
C ARG A 238 -5.77 1.45 16.24
N GLN A 239 -5.87 2.76 16.49
CA GLN A 239 -7.04 3.55 16.10
C GLN A 239 -6.95 4.00 14.63
N PRO A 240 -8.09 4.18 13.95
CA PRO A 240 -8.12 4.73 12.59
C PRO A 240 -7.61 6.19 12.56
N SER A 241 -7.43 6.74 11.35
CA SER A 241 -6.95 8.13 11.20
C SER A 241 -7.76 9.14 12.02
N GLY A 242 -7.12 10.22 12.50
CA GLY A 242 -7.70 11.17 13.46
C GLY A 242 -9.07 11.74 13.07
N ARG A 243 -9.38 11.86 11.77
CA ARG A 243 -10.71 12.29 11.28
C ARG A 243 -11.86 11.35 11.70
N HIS A 244 -11.57 10.07 11.91
CA HIS A 244 -12.56 9.07 12.33
C HIS A 244 -12.65 8.99 13.85
N VAL A 245 -11.52 9.05 14.54
CA VAL A 245 -11.45 9.04 16.02
C VAL A 245 -12.13 10.29 16.59
N SER A 246 -11.95 11.45 15.96
CA SER A 246 -12.64 12.68 16.39
C SER A 246 -14.16 12.54 16.38
N THR A 247 -14.72 11.75 15.44
CA THR A 247 -16.17 11.49 15.42
C THR A 247 -16.62 10.54 16.53
N ALA A 248 -15.77 9.61 16.97
CA ALA A 248 -16.06 8.75 18.12
C ALA A 248 -16.08 9.55 19.43
N ALA A 249 -15.07 10.40 19.64
CA ALA A 249 -15.04 11.33 20.77
C ALA A 249 -16.26 12.25 20.79
N ALA A 250 -16.63 12.83 19.63
CA ALA A 250 -17.80 13.70 19.51
C ALA A 250 -19.11 12.98 19.91
N VAL A 251 -19.31 11.73 19.48
CA VAL A 251 -20.48 10.93 19.89
C VAL A 251 -20.49 10.68 21.40
N GLN A 252 -19.34 10.38 21.99
CA GLN A 252 -19.24 10.09 23.42
C GLN A 252 -19.42 11.33 24.30
N GLU A 253 -19.02 12.51 23.83
CA GLU A 253 -19.20 13.78 24.54
C GLU A 253 -20.60 14.39 24.36
N SER A 254 -21.31 14.04 23.29
CA SER A 254 -22.63 14.61 22.96
C SER A 254 -23.74 14.26 23.96
N ALA A 255 -24.70 15.18 24.09
CA ALA A 255 -25.91 14.97 24.89
C ALA A 255 -27.03 14.28 24.09
N ALA A 256 -27.97 13.65 24.80
CA ALA A 256 -29.10 13.00 24.15
C ALA A 256 -29.94 14.00 23.31
N GLY A 257 -30.16 13.66 22.03
CA GLY A 257 -30.92 14.48 21.09
C GLY A 257 -30.07 15.42 20.22
N GLU A 258 -28.76 15.48 20.45
CA GLU A 258 -27.83 16.21 19.59
C GLU A 258 -27.52 15.42 18.31
N ILE A 259 -27.42 16.12 17.18
CA ILE A 259 -27.04 15.51 15.90
C ILE A 259 -25.54 15.65 15.75
N VAL A 260 -24.84 14.52 15.65
CA VAL A 260 -23.39 14.45 15.48
C VAL A 260 -23.04 13.64 14.25
N GLU A 261 -21.99 14.06 13.55
CA GLU A 261 -21.43 13.28 12.44
C GLU A 261 -20.62 12.11 13.00
N PHE A 262 -20.92 10.89 12.55
CA PHE A 262 -20.26 9.68 13.00
C PHE A 262 -19.77 8.82 11.83
N SER A 263 -18.53 8.36 11.90
CA SER A 263 -17.98 7.42 10.91
C SER A 263 -18.50 6.01 11.20
N VAL A 264 -19.36 5.50 10.32
CA VAL A 264 -19.96 4.16 10.45
C VAL A 264 -19.23 3.16 9.55
N ASP A 265 -18.88 1.99 10.10
CA ASP A 265 -18.50 0.82 9.31
C ASP A 265 -19.75 -0.03 8.97
N PRO A 266 -20.23 -0.02 7.72
CA PRO A 266 -21.42 -0.79 7.34
C PRO A 266 -21.19 -2.31 7.40
N LEU A 267 -19.94 -2.77 7.40
CA LEU A 267 -19.55 -4.17 7.50
C LEU A 267 -19.20 -4.58 8.94
N ARG A 268 -19.69 -3.81 9.94
CA ARG A 268 -19.70 -4.16 11.37
C ARG A 268 -18.31 -4.50 11.94
N GLY A 269 -17.29 -3.73 11.55
CA GLY A 269 -15.94 -3.82 12.10
C GLY A 269 -14.92 -4.46 11.17
N SER A 270 -15.34 -5.15 10.10
CA SER A 270 -14.39 -5.77 9.16
C SER A 270 -13.66 -4.74 8.29
N LEU A 271 -14.31 -3.64 7.88
CA LEU A 271 -13.65 -2.56 7.17
C LEU A 271 -12.74 -1.79 8.12
N LEU A 272 -13.18 -1.56 9.36
CA LEU A 272 -12.38 -0.92 10.39
C LEU A 272 -11.08 -1.72 10.65
N ALA A 273 -11.18 -3.05 10.75
CA ALA A 273 -10.02 -3.94 10.92
C ALA A 273 -9.04 -3.90 9.73
N LEU A 274 -9.52 -3.62 8.51
CA LEU A 274 -8.67 -3.40 7.33
C LEU A 274 -8.08 -1.97 7.31
N LEU A 275 -8.87 -0.96 7.69
CA LEU A 275 -8.48 0.45 7.66
C LEU A 275 -7.35 0.72 8.66
N ILE A 276 -7.39 0.08 9.82
CA ILE A 276 -6.33 0.16 10.84
C ILE A 276 -4.99 -0.42 10.34
N GLN A 277 -5.02 -1.35 9.39
CA GLN A 277 -3.81 -1.90 8.77
C GLN A 277 -3.19 -0.96 7.73
N ALA A 278 -3.91 0.08 7.28
CA ALA A 278 -3.37 1.06 6.36
C ALA A 278 -2.39 1.99 7.08
N ALA A 279 -1.20 2.18 6.51
CA ALA A 279 -0.19 3.06 7.07
C ALA A 279 -0.60 4.54 6.93
N THR A 280 -0.39 5.30 8.00
CA THR A 280 -0.60 6.75 8.00
C THR A 280 0.59 7.48 7.34
N ILE A 281 0.42 8.75 6.96
CA ILE A 281 1.52 9.56 6.37
C ILE A 281 2.74 9.63 7.31
N GLY A 282 2.50 9.70 8.62
CA GLY A 282 3.55 9.69 9.63
C GLY A 282 4.36 8.38 9.62
N GLU A 283 3.69 7.24 9.45
CA GLU A 283 4.34 5.93 9.32
C GLU A 283 5.00 5.72 7.96
N GLN A 284 4.50 6.37 6.91
CA GLN A 284 5.08 6.29 5.58
C GLN A 284 6.45 6.99 5.50
N VAL A 285 6.55 8.19 6.10
CA VAL A 285 7.76 9.02 6.05
C VAL A 285 8.69 8.76 7.23
N GLY A 286 8.15 8.37 8.39
CA GLY A 286 8.89 8.24 9.64
C GLY A 286 8.89 9.52 10.45
N SER A 287 9.32 9.41 11.70
CA SER A 287 9.41 10.51 12.66
C SER A 287 10.86 10.97 12.87
N LEU A 288 11.02 12.24 13.21
CA LEU A 288 12.34 12.83 13.49
C LEU A 288 12.96 12.29 14.80
N GLY A 289 12.13 11.88 15.76
CA GLY A 289 12.55 11.49 17.11
C GLY A 289 12.86 10.02 17.30
N ALA A 290 12.35 9.13 16.43
CA ALA A 290 12.61 7.70 16.49
C ALA A 290 13.91 7.36 15.75
N VAL A 291 15.01 7.33 16.50
CA VAL A 291 16.34 6.95 15.97
C VAL A 291 16.66 5.46 16.21
N ALA A 292 15.69 4.69 16.70
CA ALA A 292 15.89 3.30 17.10
C ALA A 292 16.21 2.40 15.88
N GLU A 293 17.03 1.36 16.13
CA GLU A 293 17.55 0.35 15.20
C GLU A 293 18.47 0.84 14.06
N CYS A 294 18.26 2.06 13.54
CA CYS A 294 18.88 2.52 12.30
C CYS A 294 19.88 3.68 12.45
N TYR A 295 20.01 4.27 13.65
CA TYR A 295 20.91 5.40 13.97
C TYR A 295 20.70 6.69 13.12
N LEU A 296 19.66 6.74 12.30
CA LEU A 296 19.30 7.87 11.44
C LEU A 296 17.85 8.31 11.74
N PRO A 297 17.53 9.62 11.68
CA PRO A 297 16.16 10.10 11.81
C PRO A 297 15.32 9.66 10.59
N PHE A 298 14.00 9.53 10.75
CA PHE A 298 13.05 9.04 9.73
C PHE A 298 13.18 7.55 9.34
N CYS A 299 14.01 6.77 10.04
CA CYS A 299 14.18 5.34 9.71
C CYS A 299 13.02 4.44 10.15
N ASP A 300 12.18 4.90 11.08
CA ASP A 300 10.95 4.24 11.50
C ASP A 300 9.85 4.25 10.42
N GLY A 301 10.05 5.02 9.35
CA GLY A 301 9.15 5.07 8.22
C GLY A 301 9.20 3.82 7.33
N GLN A 302 8.18 3.62 6.50
CA GLN A 302 8.12 2.50 5.53
C GLN A 302 9.31 2.46 4.57
N GLY A 303 9.94 3.60 4.27
CA GLY A 303 11.15 3.66 3.44
C GLY A 303 12.41 3.08 4.10
N GLY A 304 12.36 2.79 5.41
CA GLY A 304 13.48 2.30 6.20
C GLY A 304 14.74 3.14 6.08
N THR A 305 15.90 2.49 6.21
CA THR A 305 17.22 3.14 6.13
C THR A 305 17.46 3.90 4.83
N VAL A 306 17.02 3.35 3.70
CA VAL A 306 17.20 3.97 2.38
C VAL A 306 16.39 5.25 2.28
N GLY A 307 15.13 5.22 2.72
CA GLY A 307 14.27 6.40 2.78
C GLY A 307 14.86 7.51 3.65
N ALA A 308 15.41 7.17 4.82
CA ALA A 308 16.06 8.12 5.71
C ALA A 308 17.28 8.81 5.06
N ILE A 309 18.13 8.05 4.35
CA ILE A 309 19.29 8.61 3.62
C ILE A 309 18.83 9.60 2.55
N ILE A 310 17.76 9.27 1.80
CA ILE A 310 17.19 10.15 0.78
C ILE A 310 16.68 11.46 1.40
N ILE A 311 15.91 11.37 2.49
CA ILE A 311 15.35 12.54 3.17
C ILE A 311 16.47 13.43 3.72
N LEU A 312 17.47 12.85 4.38
CA LEU A 312 18.59 13.59 4.96
C LEU A 312 19.47 14.24 3.89
N GLY A 313 19.77 13.50 2.81
CA GLY A 313 20.46 14.05 1.64
C GLY A 313 19.68 15.19 0.98
N GLY A 314 18.36 15.05 0.87
CA GLY A 314 17.47 16.09 0.37
C GLY A 314 17.47 17.35 1.23
N PHE A 315 17.41 17.21 2.55
CA PHE A 315 17.48 18.34 3.48
C PHE A 315 18.81 19.10 3.33
N ILE A 316 19.94 18.38 3.26
CA ILE A 316 21.25 18.98 3.00
C ILE A 316 21.28 19.68 1.64
N GLY A 317 20.74 19.06 0.59
CA GLY A 317 20.68 19.63 -0.75
C GLY A 317 19.88 20.94 -0.80
N VAL A 318 18.73 20.99 -0.13
CA VAL A 318 17.90 22.19 -0.03
C VAL A 318 18.62 23.28 0.78
N LEU A 319 19.25 22.94 1.90
CA LEU A 319 20.00 23.89 2.73
C LEU A 319 21.16 24.53 1.96
N LEU A 320 21.95 23.72 1.26
CA LEU A 320 23.04 24.20 0.41
C LEU A 320 22.53 25.08 -0.73
N ALA A 321 21.40 24.71 -1.34
CA ALA A 321 20.81 25.50 -2.41
C ALA A 321 20.29 26.85 -1.93
N LEU A 322 19.64 26.91 -0.77
CA LEU A 322 19.16 28.16 -0.17
C LEU A 322 20.33 29.07 0.21
N GLU A 323 21.38 28.53 0.85
CA GLU A 323 22.60 29.28 1.15
C GLU A 323 23.22 29.88 -0.12
N ARG A 324 23.38 29.06 -1.18
CA ARG A 324 23.95 29.53 -2.45
C ARG A 324 23.06 30.54 -3.16
N LEU A 325 21.74 30.35 -3.14
CA LEU A 325 20.80 31.26 -3.77
C LEU A 325 20.87 32.65 -3.13
N LEU A 326 20.92 32.71 -1.79
CA LEU A 326 21.09 33.96 -1.05
C LEU A 326 22.45 34.61 -1.34
N THR A 327 23.54 33.85 -1.24
CA THR A 327 24.90 34.35 -1.48
C THR A 327 25.07 34.90 -2.91
N LEU A 328 24.64 34.17 -3.94
CA LEU A 328 24.73 34.62 -5.33
C LEU A 328 23.81 35.80 -5.64
N THR A 329 22.63 35.86 -5.01
CA THR A 329 21.74 37.03 -5.17
C THR A 329 22.36 38.28 -4.57
N MET A 330 22.98 38.18 -3.40
CA MET A 330 23.72 39.29 -2.78
C MET A 330 24.94 39.71 -3.62
N ILE A 331 25.74 38.74 -4.11
CA ILE A 331 26.90 39.03 -4.97
C ILE A 331 26.44 39.69 -6.27
N GLY A 332 25.39 39.16 -6.93
CA GLY A 332 24.84 39.74 -8.15
C GLY A 332 24.33 41.16 -7.96
N ALA A 333 23.72 41.48 -6.81
CA ALA A 333 23.34 42.85 -6.46
C ALA A 333 24.55 43.77 -6.33
N LYS A 334 25.63 43.32 -5.65
CA LYS A 334 26.88 44.09 -5.54
C LYS A 334 27.56 44.30 -6.89
N VAL A 335 27.59 43.28 -7.76
CA VAL A 335 28.14 43.37 -9.12
C VAL A 335 27.35 44.36 -9.97
N ASN A 336 26.01 44.31 -9.91
CA ASN A 336 25.17 45.30 -10.62
C ASN A 336 25.32 46.72 -10.09
N ALA A 337 25.59 46.90 -8.79
CA ALA A 337 25.92 48.21 -8.23
C ALA A 337 27.29 48.70 -8.74
N GLN A 338 28.29 47.81 -8.81
CA GLN A 338 29.63 48.13 -9.35
C GLN A 338 29.58 48.57 -10.81
N ARG A 339 28.72 47.97 -11.66
CA ARG A 339 28.53 48.42 -13.06
C ARG A 339 28.21 49.91 -13.20
N LYS A 340 27.59 50.51 -12.19
CA LYS A 340 27.20 51.94 -12.20
C LYS A 340 28.28 52.85 -11.60
N ASN A 341 29.31 52.29 -10.97
CA ASN A 341 30.37 53.05 -10.31
C ASN A 341 31.74 52.76 -10.95
N PRO A 342 32.40 53.77 -11.54
CA PRO A 342 33.69 53.58 -12.20
C PRO A 342 34.85 53.26 -11.24
N THR A 343 34.73 53.49 -9.93
CA THR A 343 35.80 53.16 -8.97
C THR A 343 35.76 51.68 -8.55
N PRO A 344 36.84 50.91 -8.74
CA PRO A 344 36.88 49.49 -8.33
C PRO A 344 36.70 49.30 -6.82
N SER A 345 35.99 48.26 -6.42
CA SER A 345 35.81 47.86 -5.01
C SER A 345 36.18 46.38 -4.81
N ASP A 346 36.89 46.08 -3.72
CA ASP A 346 37.30 44.70 -3.40
C ASP A 346 36.15 43.81 -2.89
N ASP A 347 34.96 44.39 -2.63
CA ASP A 347 33.81 43.69 -2.02
C ASP A 347 32.99 42.81 -2.99
N ASN A 348 33.30 42.87 -4.28
CA ASN A 348 32.58 42.14 -5.32
C ASN A 348 33.53 41.62 -6.42
N PRO A 349 33.19 40.52 -7.10
CA PRO A 349 34.10 39.90 -8.07
C PRO A 349 34.39 40.81 -9.27
N LEU A 350 33.42 41.59 -9.76
CA LEU A 350 33.65 42.56 -10.84
C LEU A 350 34.66 43.62 -10.42
N GLY A 351 34.51 44.21 -9.22
CA GLY A 351 35.42 45.24 -8.73
C GLY A 351 36.85 44.74 -8.54
N ARG A 352 37.05 43.48 -8.13
CA ARG A 352 38.40 42.86 -8.09
C ARG A 352 39.01 42.70 -9.49
N VAL A 353 38.20 42.35 -10.50
CA VAL A 353 38.66 42.28 -11.90
C VAL A 353 38.98 43.67 -12.44
N LEU A 354 38.15 44.67 -12.14
CA LEU A 354 38.40 46.08 -12.50
C LEU A 354 39.67 46.65 -11.86
N LYS A 355 40.02 46.19 -10.66
CA LYS A 355 41.27 46.58 -10.00
C LYS A 355 42.51 46.07 -10.74
N VAL A 356 42.44 44.86 -11.30
CA VAL A 356 43.50 44.31 -12.16
C VAL A 356 43.65 45.15 -13.44
N TYR A 357 42.54 45.62 -14.01
CA TYR A 357 42.60 46.61 -15.10
C TYR A 357 43.30 47.90 -14.65
N ASP A 358 42.91 48.44 -13.49
CA ASP A 358 43.46 49.70 -12.98
C ASP A 358 44.96 49.65 -12.72
N GLU A 359 45.48 48.51 -12.25
CA GLU A 359 46.90 48.27 -12.00
C GLU A 359 47.72 48.03 -13.28
N ASN A 360 47.08 47.68 -14.40
CA ASN A 360 47.74 47.27 -15.64
C ASN A 360 47.34 48.12 -16.86
N LYS A 361 46.88 49.37 -16.69
CA LYS A 361 46.42 50.23 -17.80
C LYS A 361 47.49 50.58 -18.84
N GLU A 362 48.77 50.38 -18.55
CA GLU A 362 49.87 50.78 -19.45
C GLU A 362 50.45 49.60 -20.25
N VAL A 363 49.94 48.38 -20.05
CA VAL A 363 50.38 47.21 -20.81
C VAL A 363 49.64 47.13 -22.16
N ASP A 364 50.22 46.41 -23.11
CA ASP A 364 49.57 46.16 -24.39
C ASP A 364 48.25 45.38 -24.22
N VAL A 365 47.35 45.55 -25.19
CA VAL A 365 45.98 44.98 -25.16
C VAL A 365 46.00 43.46 -24.95
N GLU A 366 46.95 42.75 -25.56
CA GLU A 366 47.09 41.29 -25.46
C GLU A 366 47.48 40.88 -24.04
N THR A 367 48.46 41.56 -23.45
CA THR A 367 48.87 41.34 -22.05
C THR A 367 47.75 41.68 -21.08
N LEU A 368 46.98 42.74 -21.35
CA LEU A 368 45.85 43.14 -20.51
C LEU A 368 44.72 42.09 -20.56
N GLU A 369 44.40 41.57 -21.75
CA GLU A 369 43.42 40.48 -21.93
C GLU A 369 43.81 39.24 -21.14
N LEU A 370 45.09 38.84 -21.19
CA LEU A 370 45.60 37.69 -20.41
C LEU A 370 45.44 37.91 -18.90
N LYS A 371 45.76 39.11 -18.41
CA LYS A 371 45.64 39.45 -16.97
C LYS A 371 44.19 39.48 -16.49
N LEU A 372 43.28 40.00 -17.30
CA LEU A 372 41.85 40.01 -16.98
C LEU A 372 41.26 38.60 -17.05
N GLY A 373 41.65 37.79 -18.03
CA GLY A 373 41.28 36.38 -18.13
C GLY A 373 41.72 35.57 -16.91
N GLU A 374 42.96 35.76 -16.44
CA GLU A 374 43.46 35.15 -15.20
C GLU A 374 42.61 35.54 -13.98
N ALA A 375 42.24 36.82 -13.86
CA ALA A 375 41.40 37.31 -12.77
C ALA A 375 39.98 36.73 -12.79
N ILE A 376 39.35 36.61 -13.97
CA ILE A 376 38.02 35.99 -14.14
C ILE A 376 38.07 34.50 -13.77
N LEU A 377 39.10 33.79 -14.23
CA LEU A 377 39.30 32.37 -13.88
C LEU A 377 39.54 32.18 -12.38
N GLY A 378 40.19 33.14 -11.71
CA GLY A 378 40.37 33.12 -10.25
C GLY A 378 39.06 33.30 -9.46
N GLU A 379 38.08 34.01 -10.01
CA GLU A 379 36.78 34.27 -9.35
C GLU A 379 35.71 33.20 -9.65
N THR A 380 35.80 32.54 -10.81
CA THR A 380 34.83 31.53 -11.26
C THR A 380 34.60 30.38 -10.25
N PRO A 381 35.63 29.75 -9.63
CA PRO A 381 35.44 28.69 -8.64
C PRO A 381 34.63 29.12 -7.41
N LYS A 382 34.71 30.39 -6.99
CA LYS A 382 33.94 30.90 -5.85
C LYS A 382 32.45 31.02 -6.18
N LEU A 383 32.14 31.35 -7.43
CA LEU A 383 30.78 31.50 -7.96
C LEU A 383 30.12 30.16 -8.29
N THR A 384 30.89 29.11 -8.56
CA THR A 384 30.39 27.75 -8.88
C THR A 384 30.43 26.78 -7.69
N ARG A 385 31.07 27.16 -6.58
CA ARG A 385 31.19 26.34 -5.37
C ARG A 385 29.84 25.79 -4.90
N ASN A 386 29.82 24.50 -4.52
CA ASN A 386 28.66 23.75 -4.01
C ASN A 386 27.51 23.54 -5.02
N ILE A 387 27.49 24.18 -6.19
CA ILE A 387 26.44 23.98 -7.20
C ILE A 387 26.46 22.53 -7.72
N THR A 388 27.65 22.00 -7.99
CA THR A 388 27.85 20.60 -8.42
C THR A 388 27.37 19.60 -7.37
N LEU A 389 27.51 19.90 -6.07
CA LEU A 389 27.05 19.01 -5.02
C LEU A 389 25.51 18.93 -4.99
N ILE A 390 24.82 20.04 -5.19
CA ILE A 390 23.35 20.07 -5.31
C ILE A 390 22.90 19.25 -6.53
N GLN A 391 23.62 19.37 -7.66
CA GLN A 391 23.37 18.54 -8.85
C GLN A 391 23.53 17.05 -8.57
N VAL A 392 24.60 16.65 -7.87
CA VAL A 392 24.84 15.25 -7.50
C VAL A 392 23.71 14.72 -6.61
N ILE A 393 23.27 15.48 -5.59
CA ILE A 393 22.16 15.07 -4.72
C ILE A 393 20.86 14.87 -5.53
N SER A 394 20.57 15.78 -6.46
CA SER A 394 19.40 15.72 -7.36
C SER A 394 19.41 14.46 -8.24
N VAL A 395 20.58 14.04 -8.74
CA VAL A 395 20.72 12.86 -9.60
C VAL A 395 20.80 11.56 -8.80
N VAL A 396 21.44 11.57 -7.63
CA VAL A 396 21.63 10.38 -6.80
C VAL A 396 20.35 10.00 -6.05
N ALA A 397 19.51 10.96 -5.64
CA ALA A 397 18.29 10.66 -4.88
C ALA A 397 17.33 9.66 -5.55
N PRO A 398 17.00 9.76 -6.86
CA PRO A 398 16.20 8.76 -7.56
C PRO A 398 16.90 7.40 -7.67
N LEU A 399 18.22 7.39 -7.88
CA LEU A 399 19.01 6.16 -7.97
C LEU A 399 19.05 5.42 -6.63
N THR A 400 19.15 6.16 -5.51
CA THR A 400 19.01 5.60 -4.16
C THR A 400 17.59 5.09 -3.92
N GLY A 401 16.56 5.77 -4.43
CA GLY A 401 15.18 5.28 -4.38
C GLY A 401 14.98 3.95 -5.11
N LEU A 402 15.58 3.81 -6.30
CA LEU A 402 15.61 2.57 -7.09
C LEU A 402 16.43 1.46 -6.41
N LEU A 403 17.52 1.79 -5.71
CA LEU A 403 18.21 0.81 -4.87
C LEU A 403 17.27 0.29 -3.77
N GLY A 404 16.46 1.16 -3.17
CA GLY A 404 15.46 0.79 -2.18
C GLY A 404 14.39 -0.16 -2.71
N THR A 405 13.99 -0.03 -3.99
CA THR A 405 13.02 -0.98 -4.59
C THR A 405 13.58 -2.38 -4.68
N VAL A 406 14.85 -2.50 -5.10
CA VAL A 406 15.54 -3.78 -5.19
C VAL A 406 15.64 -4.43 -3.81
N ILE A 407 16.00 -3.64 -2.78
CA ILE A 407 16.08 -4.14 -1.40
C ILE A 407 14.71 -4.61 -0.89
N GLY A 408 13.64 -3.82 -1.06
CA GLY A 408 12.29 -4.20 -0.61
C GLY A 408 11.73 -5.42 -1.35
N MET A 409 12.03 -5.57 -2.64
CA MET A 409 11.67 -6.76 -3.40
C MET A 409 12.46 -8.00 -2.94
N ILE A 410 13.75 -7.86 -2.62
CA ILE A 410 14.54 -8.96 -2.03
C ILE A 410 13.95 -9.40 -0.69
N GLU A 411 13.61 -8.46 0.19
CA GLU A 411 12.96 -8.76 1.48
C GLU A 411 11.62 -9.47 1.29
N THR A 412 10.82 -9.04 0.31
CA THR A 412 9.54 -9.70 -0.04
C THR A 412 9.77 -11.13 -0.51
N PHE A 413 10.71 -11.38 -1.42
CA PHE A 413 11.02 -12.73 -1.89
C PHE A 413 11.60 -13.61 -0.77
N GLN A 414 12.43 -13.06 0.11
CA GLN A 414 12.92 -13.78 1.29
C GLN A 414 11.77 -14.18 2.22
N ALA A 415 10.81 -13.29 2.48
CA ALA A 415 9.63 -13.59 3.27
C ALA A 415 8.80 -14.75 2.66
N ILE A 416 8.61 -14.74 1.33
CA ILE A 416 7.94 -15.86 0.62
C ILE A 416 8.71 -17.16 0.79
N THR A 417 10.05 -17.14 0.73
CA THR A 417 10.86 -18.36 0.90
C THR A 417 10.82 -18.90 2.33
N LEU A 418 10.75 -18.02 3.33
CA LEU A 418 10.83 -18.40 4.74
C LEU A 418 9.48 -18.84 5.30
N PHE A 419 8.40 -18.15 4.92
CA PHE A 419 7.05 -18.34 5.48
C PHE A 419 6.04 -18.91 4.46
N GLY A 420 6.45 -19.14 3.22
CA GLY A 420 5.55 -19.50 2.11
C GLY A 420 4.71 -18.31 1.63
N ALA A 421 3.93 -18.51 0.56
CA ALA A 421 3.01 -17.49 0.05
C ALA A 421 1.74 -17.28 0.92
N GLY A 422 1.75 -17.76 2.17
CA GLY A 422 0.56 -17.93 2.99
C GLY A 422 0.11 -16.68 3.76
N ASP A 423 1.01 -15.71 4.03
CA ASP A 423 0.65 -14.46 4.71
C ASP A 423 0.89 -13.24 3.81
N PRO A 424 -0.15 -12.76 3.10
CA PRO A 424 -0.08 -11.58 2.24
C PRO A 424 0.38 -10.31 2.95
N LYS A 425 0.24 -10.20 4.29
CA LYS A 425 0.62 -8.99 5.03
C LYS A 425 2.13 -8.77 5.06
N THR A 426 2.90 -9.85 5.27
CA THR A 426 4.37 -9.77 5.28
C THR A 426 4.92 -9.40 3.90
N MET A 427 4.32 -9.92 2.84
CA MET A 427 4.66 -9.58 1.46
C MET A 427 4.31 -8.13 1.12
N ALA A 428 3.13 -7.66 1.54
CA ALA A 428 2.69 -6.30 1.30
C ALA A 428 3.63 -5.27 1.94
N SER A 429 4.24 -5.58 3.09
CA SER A 429 5.20 -4.71 3.77
C SER A 429 6.45 -4.43 2.92
N GLY A 430 7.08 -5.48 2.36
CA GLY A 430 8.29 -5.32 1.53
C GLY A 430 8.02 -4.60 0.20
N ILE A 431 6.86 -4.84 -0.42
CA ILE A 431 6.41 -4.12 -1.61
C ILE A 431 6.15 -2.64 -1.28
N SER A 432 5.48 -2.35 -0.15
CA SER A 432 5.22 -0.98 0.28
C SER A 432 6.52 -0.22 0.51
N LYS A 433 7.51 -0.85 1.16
CA LYS A 433 8.86 -0.28 1.35
C LYS A 433 9.52 0.07 0.02
N ALA A 434 9.48 -0.84 -0.95
CA ALA A 434 10.03 -0.61 -2.29
C ALA A 434 9.39 0.60 -3.00
N LEU A 435 8.05 0.70 -2.96
CA LEU A 435 7.34 1.82 -3.59
C LEU A 435 7.64 3.15 -2.90
N MET A 436 7.66 3.17 -1.56
CA MET A 436 7.90 4.38 -0.79
C MET A 436 9.30 4.96 -0.99
N THR A 437 10.35 4.14 -1.11
CA THR A 437 11.71 4.66 -1.38
C THR A 437 11.79 5.37 -2.74
N THR A 438 11.03 4.91 -3.73
CA THR A 438 10.95 5.56 -5.05
C THR A 438 10.26 6.91 -4.98
N VAL A 439 9.11 6.95 -4.30
CA VAL A 439 8.34 8.19 -4.10
C VAL A 439 9.19 9.22 -3.36
N LEU A 440 9.86 8.83 -2.27
CA LEU A 440 10.77 9.71 -1.53
C LEU A 440 11.92 10.22 -2.41
N GLY A 441 12.51 9.35 -3.23
CA GLY A 441 13.56 9.72 -4.19
C GLY A 441 13.11 10.82 -5.16
N LEU A 442 11.91 10.68 -5.72
CA LEU A 442 11.32 11.68 -6.61
C LEU A 442 10.93 12.98 -5.88
N CYS A 443 10.35 12.87 -4.69
CA CYS A 443 10.00 14.01 -3.85
C CYS A 443 11.21 14.86 -3.47
N VAL A 444 12.40 14.26 -3.34
CA VAL A 444 13.66 14.98 -3.10
C VAL A 444 14.28 15.48 -4.40
N ALA A 445 14.30 14.67 -5.45
CA ALA A 445 14.96 14.99 -6.71
C ALA A 445 14.32 16.18 -7.44
N ILE A 446 12.99 16.25 -7.50
CA ILE A 446 12.30 17.30 -8.25
C ILE A 446 12.62 18.71 -7.67
N PRO A 447 12.44 18.97 -6.36
CA PRO A 447 12.77 20.27 -5.79
C PRO A 447 14.27 20.60 -5.87
N THR A 448 15.15 19.63 -5.60
CA THR A 448 16.60 19.86 -5.63
C THR A 448 17.12 20.16 -7.05
N THR A 449 16.55 19.51 -8.08
CA THR A 449 16.87 19.80 -9.48
C THR A 449 16.47 21.22 -9.89
N LEU A 450 15.27 21.65 -9.47
CA LEU A 450 14.79 23.02 -9.74
C LEU A 450 15.67 24.06 -9.04
N LEU A 451 16.01 23.82 -7.76
CA LEU A 451 16.89 24.68 -6.99
C LEU A 451 18.30 24.76 -7.61
N HIS A 452 18.85 23.63 -8.05
CA HIS A 452 20.11 23.60 -8.80
C HIS A 452 20.04 24.47 -10.07
N ALA A 453 18.97 24.32 -10.87
CA ALA A 453 18.79 25.10 -12.08
C ALA A 453 18.76 26.62 -11.81
N LEU A 454 18.04 27.05 -10.76
CA LEU A 454 17.96 28.45 -10.33
C LEU A 454 19.33 28.99 -9.89
N VAL A 455 20.03 28.27 -9.02
CA VAL A 455 21.34 28.68 -8.50
C VAL A 455 22.39 28.71 -9.62
N ASN A 456 22.39 27.71 -10.52
CA ASN A 456 23.29 27.64 -11.67
C ASN A 456 23.04 28.79 -12.66
N ALA A 457 21.78 29.09 -12.96
CA ALA A 457 21.41 30.23 -13.82
C ALA A 457 21.90 31.57 -13.23
N ARG A 458 21.77 31.76 -11.91
CA ARG A 458 22.27 32.96 -11.22
C ARG A 458 23.79 33.04 -11.25
N SER A 459 24.48 31.93 -10.99
CA SER A 459 25.95 31.88 -11.05
C SER A 459 26.46 32.26 -12.44
N LYS A 460 25.93 31.63 -13.49
CA LYS A 460 26.27 31.94 -14.89
C LYS A 460 25.97 33.39 -15.26
N SER A 461 24.84 33.94 -14.80
CA SER A 461 24.50 35.34 -15.04
C SER A 461 25.52 36.30 -14.43
N VAL A 462 26.04 36.03 -13.23
CA VAL A 462 27.08 36.86 -12.61
C VAL A 462 28.40 36.75 -13.37
N ILE A 463 28.81 35.54 -13.76
CA ILE A 463 30.03 35.31 -14.57
C ILE A 463 29.93 36.07 -15.89
N HIS A 464 28.81 35.95 -16.60
CA HIS A 464 28.60 36.59 -17.88
C HIS A 464 28.69 38.12 -17.79
N VAL A 465 28.15 38.72 -16.72
CA VAL A 465 28.28 40.17 -16.48
C VAL A 465 29.75 40.58 -16.28
N ILE A 466 30.55 39.76 -15.59
CA ILE A 466 31.98 40.05 -15.40
C ILE A 466 32.73 39.99 -16.73
N GLU A 467 32.46 38.96 -17.55
CA GLU A 467 33.03 38.79 -18.89
C GLU A 467 32.66 39.96 -19.82
N GLU A 468 31.38 40.34 -19.85
CA GLU A 468 30.86 41.46 -20.65
C GLU A 468 31.57 42.77 -20.32
N GLN A 469 31.72 43.10 -19.04
CA GLN A 469 32.39 44.34 -18.62
C GLN A 469 33.89 44.32 -18.94
N SER A 470 34.54 43.17 -18.80
CA SER A 470 35.97 43.02 -19.11
C SER A 470 36.22 43.17 -20.61
N ALA A 471 35.39 42.56 -21.45
CA ALA A 471 35.45 42.72 -22.89
C ALA A 471 35.21 44.18 -23.34
N GLY A 472 34.24 44.87 -22.71
CA GLY A 472 33.99 46.29 -22.99
C GLY A 472 35.19 47.19 -22.66
N ILE A 473 35.91 46.91 -21.58
CA ILE A 473 37.10 47.66 -21.18
C ILE A 473 38.28 47.40 -22.12
N ILE A 474 38.46 46.15 -22.59
CA ILE A 474 39.47 45.80 -23.59
C ILE A 474 39.20 46.54 -24.90
N ALA A 475 37.93 46.64 -25.32
CA ALA A 475 37.54 47.39 -26.51
C ALA A 475 37.83 48.90 -26.38
N ASP A 476 37.48 49.53 -25.26
CA ASP A 476 37.76 50.96 -24.99
C ASP A 476 39.28 51.24 -24.91
N HIS A 477 40.06 50.27 -24.40
CA HIS A 477 41.51 50.36 -24.36
C HIS A 477 42.16 50.21 -25.75
N ALA A 478 41.57 49.39 -26.63
CA ALA A 478 42.01 49.24 -28.01
C ALA A 478 41.75 50.50 -28.87
N GLU A 479 40.69 51.27 -28.58
CA GLU A 479 40.38 52.52 -29.31
C GLU A 479 41.40 53.66 -29.12
N LYS A 480 42.22 53.64 -28.05
CA LYS A 480 43.26 54.66 -27.82
C LYS A 480 44.57 54.44 -28.59
N SER A 481 44.67 53.33 -29.32
CA SER A 481 45.84 52.98 -30.14
C SER A 481 45.50 53.18 -31.61
N GLY A 482 45.56 54.43 -32.07
CA GLY A 482 45.21 54.79 -33.44
C GLY A 482 46.12 54.16 -34.50
N ASP A 483 45.62 53.15 -35.20
CA ASP A 483 45.90 52.89 -36.63
C ASP A 483 44.93 51.81 -37.14
N ALA A 484 43.72 52.20 -37.54
CA ALA A 484 42.73 51.25 -38.06
C ALA A 484 43.22 50.50 -39.31
N TYR A 485 44.12 51.09 -40.09
CA TYR A 485 44.70 50.45 -41.28
C TYR A 485 45.80 49.43 -40.93
N LEU A 486 46.71 49.74 -39.99
CA LEU A 486 47.63 48.71 -39.48
C LEU A 486 46.90 47.64 -38.67
N ALA A 487 45.80 47.98 -37.98
CA ALA A 487 45.02 47.01 -37.22
C ALA A 487 44.37 45.96 -38.13
N ILE A 488 43.85 46.35 -39.30
CA ILE A 488 43.29 45.40 -40.27
C ILE A 488 44.41 44.52 -40.85
N ILE A 489 45.55 45.09 -41.24
CA ILE A 489 46.66 44.28 -41.79
C ILE A 489 47.24 43.34 -40.73
N ARG A 490 47.43 43.81 -39.49
CA ARG A 490 47.86 42.97 -38.36
C ARG A 490 46.84 41.89 -38.03
N PHE A 491 45.54 42.21 -38.07
CA PHE A 491 44.49 41.21 -37.87
C PHE A 491 44.53 40.14 -38.95
N MET A 492 44.72 40.54 -40.23
CA MET A 492 44.88 39.61 -41.35
C MET A 492 46.14 38.76 -41.22
N GLU A 493 47.25 39.33 -40.74
CA GLU A 493 48.51 38.61 -40.48
C GLU A 493 48.39 37.64 -39.29
N MET A 494 47.69 38.02 -38.22
CA MET A 494 47.49 37.18 -37.02
C MET A 494 46.63 35.95 -37.31
N GLY A 495 45.63 36.05 -38.19
CA GLY A 495 44.80 34.91 -38.60
C GLY A 495 45.41 34.01 -39.68
N GLY A 496 46.58 34.35 -40.22
CA GLY A 496 47.27 33.60 -41.27
C GLY A 496 46.52 33.51 -42.61
N ASP A 497 47.01 32.68 -43.53
CA ASP A 497 46.47 32.54 -44.88
C ASP A 497 45.00 32.11 -44.92
N VAL A 498 44.54 31.37 -43.90
CA VAL A 498 43.15 30.90 -43.79
C VAL A 498 42.18 32.08 -43.66
N LEU A 499 42.58 33.15 -42.97
CA LEU A 499 41.74 34.34 -42.81
C LEU A 499 41.51 35.08 -44.13
N TRP A 500 42.50 35.11 -45.02
CA TRP A 500 42.35 35.63 -46.39
C TRP A 500 41.35 34.82 -47.21
N LEU A 501 41.36 33.50 -47.04
CA LEU A 501 40.42 32.61 -47.72
C LEU A 501 38.99 32.80 -47.18
N ILE A 502 38.82 32.97 -45.86
CA ILE A 502 37.53 33.34 -45.26
C ILE A 502 37.05 34.69 -45.79
N ALA A 503 37.93 35.69 -45.90
CA ALA A 503 37.61 37.00 -46.44
C ALA A 503 37.13 36.91 -47.90
N LEU A 504 37.81 36.10 -48.73
CA LEU A 504 37.41 35.84 -50.12
C LEU A 504 36.02 35.17 -50.22
N ILE A 505 35.78 34.13 -49.41
CA ILE A 505 34.48 33.44 -49.39
C ILE A 505 33.38 34.38 -48.90
N THR A 506 33.67 35.21 -47.90
CA THR A 506 32.73 36.19 -47.37
C THR A 506 32.38 37.24 -48.43
N PHE A 507 33.37 37.73 -49.17
CA PHE A 507 33.17 38.65 -50.27
C PHE A 507 32.32 38.04 -51.40
N LEU A 508 32.63 36.80 -51.80
CA LEU A 508 31.86 36.05 -52.80
C LEU A 508 30.40 35.85 -52.34
N MET A 509 30.21 35.41 -51.10
CA MET A 509 28.90 35.18 -50.49
C MET A 509 28.06 36.45 -50.50
N TRP A 510 28.60 37.59 -50.04
CA TRP A 510 27.88 38.86 -50.04
C TRP A 510 27.61 39.37 -51.45
N THR A 511 28.53 39.18 -52.40
CA THR A 511 28.31 39.51 -53.81
C THR A 511 27.12 38.75 -54.39
N LEU A 512 27.00 37.45 -54.11
CA LEU A 512 25.87 36.63 -54.53
C LEU A 512 24.56 37.01 -53.81
N ILE A 513 24.63 37.35 -52.52
CA ILE A 513 23.46 37.85 -51.78
C ILE A 513 22.94 39.15 -52.39
N PHE A 514 23.84 40.09 -52.75
CA PHE A 514 23.46 41.34 -53.42
C PHE A 514 22.92 41.11 -54.84
N GLU A 515 23.55 40.23 -55.62
CA GLU A 515 23.04 39.81 -56.94
C GLU A 515 21.61 39.27 -56.82
N ARG A 516 21.35 38.37 -55.86
CA ARG A 516 20.03 37.79 -55.65
C ARG A 516 19.01 38.82 -55.20
N MET A 517 19.38 39.73 -54.31
CA MET A 517 18.51 40.85 -53.93
C MET A 517 18.17 41.72 -55.15
N TRP A 518 19.16 42.01 -56.00
CA TRP A 518 18.97 42.79 -57.22
C TRP A 518 18.01 42.12 -58.21
N PHE A 519 18.12 40.79 -58.39
CA PHE A 519 17.20 39.99 -59.22
C PHE A 519 15.74 40.17 -58.78
N PHE A 520 15.46 40.12 -57.48
CA PHE A 520 14.10 40.31 -56.96
C PHE A 520 13.55 41.73 -57.17
N TYR A 521 14.41 42.75 -57.18
CA TYR A 521 13.98 44.13 -57.43
C TYR A 521 13.75 44.45 -58.91
N THR A 522 14.43 43.74 -59.83
CA THR A 522 14.45 44.10 -61.26
C THR A 522 13.86 43.00 -62.16
N GLU A 523 14.56 41.87 -62.31
CA GLU A 523 14.24 40.83 -63.30
C GLU A 523 13.03 39.96 -62.93
N HIS A 524 12.80 39.74 -61.62
CA HIS A 524 11.71 38.90 -61.12
C HIS A 524 10.33 39.30 -61.67
N LYS A 525 10.02 40.60 -61.70
CA LYS A 525 8.73 41.11 -62.21
C LYS A 525 8.53 40.79 -63.69
N SER A 526 9.60 40.82 -64.47
CA SER A 526 9.53 40.49 -65.91
C SER A 526 9.31 38.99 -66.11
N LEU A 527 10.01 38.15 -65.33
CA LEU A 527 9.89 36.69 -65.40
C LEU A 527 8.47 36.21 -65.08
N VAL A 528 7.88 36.72 -63.99
CA VAL A 528 6.50 36.39 -63.61
C VAL A 528 5.53 36.81 -64.70
N ARG A 529 5.62 38.06 -65.18
CA ARG A 529 4.73 38.57 -66.22
C ARG A 529 4.80 37.76 -67.52
N GLU A 530 5.99 37.49 -68.03
CA GLU A 530 6.17 36.71 -69.26
C GLU A 530 5.60 35.29 -69.12
N SER A 531 5.82 34.66 -67.97
CA SER A 531 5.36 33.29 -67.73
C SER A 531 3.85 33.20 -67.52
N THR A 532 3.25 34.17 -66.84
CA THR A 532 1.78 34.29 -66.70
C THR A 532 1.13 34.60 -68.04
N GLU A 533 1.65 35.56 -68.83
CA GLU A 533 1.15 35.86 -70.18
C GLU A 533 1.25 34.65 -71.11
N ARG A 534 2.33 33.86 -71.01
CA ARG A 534 2.53 32.63 -71.79
C ARG A 534 1.55 31.52 -71.39
N TRP A 535 1.13 31.47 -70.12
CA TRP A 535 0.11 30.53 -69.65
C TRP A 535 -1.30 30.99 -70.04
N GLU A 536 -1.62 32.26 -69.82
CA GLU A 536 -2.90 32.87 -70.21
C GLU A 536 -3.09 32.93 -71.74
N GLY A 537 -2.01 32.98 -72.53
CA GLY A 537 -2.09 32.92 -73.98
C GLY A 537 -2.48 31.55 -74.56
N ARG A 538 -2.53 30.48 -73.74
CA ARG A 538 -2.88 29.13 -74.22
C ARG A 538 -4.38 28.95 -74.40
N ALA A 539 -4.78 28.39 -75.54
CA ALA A 539 -6.17 28.10 -75.89
C ALA A 539 -6.77 26.90 -75.11
N GLU A 540 -5.94 26.01 -74.57
CA GLU A 540 -6.36 24.80 -73.84
C GLU A 540 -5.51 24.67 -72.56
N ARG A 541 -6.17 24.58 -71.40
CA ARG A 541 -5.55 24.60 -70.05
C ARG A 541 -6.01 23.48 -69.11
N THR A 542 -6.89 22.59 -69.57
CA THR A 542 -7.56 21.57 -68.72
C THR A 542 -6.97 20.17 -68.86
N SER A 543 -6.37 19.85 -70.01
CA SER A 543 -5.88 18.54 -70.36
C SER A 543 -4.68 18.10 -69.53
N TRP A 544 -4.42 16.80 -69.49
CA TRP A 544 -3.25 16.26 -68.82
C TRP A 544 -1.93 16.83 -69.38
N SER A 545 -1.84 17.07 -70.69
CA SER A 545 -0.67 17.70 -71.31
C SER A 545 -0.53 19.17 -70.95
N ALA A 546 -1.63 19.91 -70.79
CA ALA A 546 -1.59 21.29 -70.29
C ALA A 546 -1.08 21.36 -68.84
N ARG A 547 -1.48 20.42 -67.98
CA ARG A 547 -0.96 20.32 -66.60
C ARG A 547 0.54 20.04 -66.57
N GLN A 548 1.03 19.13 -67.42
CA GLN A 548 2.48 18.86 -67.53
C GLN A 548 3.26 20.07 -68.04
N VAL A 549 2.69 20.88 -68.94
CA VAL A 549 3.36 22.12 -69.37
C VAL A 549 3.33 23.18 -68.27
N ARG A 550 2.25 23.30 -67.49
CA ARG A 550 2.21 24.17 -66.30
C ARG A 550 3.32 23.79 -65.32
N GLU A 551 3.43 22.51 -65.02
CA GLU A 551 4.43 21.95 -64.12
C GLU A 551 5.85 22.24 -64.62
N ALA A 552 6.10 22.08 -65.93
CA ALA A 552 7.38 22.45 -66.54
C ALA A 552 7.68 23.96 -66.46
N MET A 553 6.67 24.82 -66.63
CA MET A 553 6.82 26.28 -66.52
C MET A 553 7.07 26.70 -65.07
N ILE A 554 6.39 26.08 -64.11
CA ILE A 554 6.65 26.28 -62.67
C ILE A 554 8.06 25.83 -62.33
N SER A 555 8.51 24.70 -62.86
CA SER A 555 9.88 24.21 -62.64
C SER A 555 10.94 25.18 -63.18
N ASP A 556 10.81 25.66 -64.44
CA ASP A 556 11.78 26.60 -65.03
C ASP A 556 11.79 27.95 -64.28
N ALA A 557 10.61 28.45 -63.88
CA ALA A 557 10.50 29.67 -63.09
C ALA A 557 11.08 29.48 -61.68
N SER A 558 10.77 28.37 -61.01
CA SER A 558 11.27 28.03 -59.68
C SER A 558 12.79 27.89 -59.66
N ASP A 559 13.39 27.27 -60.69
CA ASP A 559 14.85 27.16 -60.83
C ASP A 559 15.50 28.54 -60.97
N ARG A 560 14.91 29.45 -61.76
CA ARG A 560 15.39 30.83 -61.91
C ARG A 560 15.16 31.68 -60.66
N ILE A 561 14.05 31.46 -59.94
CA ILE A 561 13.72 32.13 -58.67
C ILE A 561 14.57 31.57 -57.52
N THR A 562 15.10 30.35 -57.63
CA THR A 562 16.05 29.80 -56.65
C THR A 562 17.48 30.26 -56.95
N GLY A 563 17.91 30.20 -58.21
CA GLY A 563 19.16 30.80 -58.69
C GLY A 563 20.40 30.45 -57.85
N SER A 564 21.15 31.49 -57.43
CA SER A 564 22.39 31.38 -56.65
C SER A 564 22.20 31.00 -55.18
N LEU A 565 20.97 30.79 -54.69
CA LEU A 565 20.68 30.51 -53.27
C LEU A 565 21.41 29.28 -52.71
N PRO A 566 21.51 28.12 -53.40
CA PRO A 566 22.25 26.96 -52.89
C PRO A 566 23.75 27.24 -52.75
N ILE A 567 24.32 28.07 -53.64
CA ILE A 567 25.73 28.47 -53.57
C ILE A 567 25.95 29.39 -52.36
N ILE A 568 25.04 30.33 -52.11
CA ILE A 568 25.09 31.18 -50.91
C ILE A 568 25.05 30.33 -49.63
N GLN A 569 24.13 29.36 -49.55
CA GLN A 569 24.04 28.46 -48.39
C GLN A 569 25.31 27.62 -48.21
N THR A 570 25.90 27.17 -49.32
CA THR A 570 27.20 26.48 -49.29
C THR A 570 28.30 27.40 -48.75
N CYS A 571 28.39 28.66 -49.20
CA CYS A 571 29.36 29.62 -48.67
C CYS A 571 29.16 29.86 -47.16
N VAL A 572 27.91 30.05 -46.71
CA VAL A 572 27.56 30.21 -45.29
C VAL A 572 28.03 29.02 -44.46
N ALA A 573 27.85 27.80 -44.98
CA ALA A 573 28.28 26.57 -44.33
C ALA A 573 29.80 26.34 -44.37
N LEU A 574 30.50 26.84 -45.39
CA LEU A 574 31.95 26.74 -45.53
C LEU A 574 32.71 27.70 -44.60
N CYS A 575 32.20 28.92 -44.36
CA CYS A 575 32.84 29.91 -43.48
C CYS A 575 33.27 29.35 -42.10
N PRO A 576 32.42 28.65 -41.32
CA PRO A 576 32.83 28.09 -40.03
C PRO A 576 33.77 26.89 -40.19
N LEU A 577 33.67 26.12 -41.28
CA LEU A 577 34.57 25.00 -41.56
C LEU A 577 35.99 25.47 -41.86
N PHE A 578 36.14 26.55 -42.64
CA PHE A 578 37.44 27.20 -42.82
C PHE A 578 37.94 27.85 -41.52
N GLY A 579 37.03 28.36 -40.69
CA GLY A 579 37.36 28.81 -39.34
C GLY A 579 37.93 27.69 -38.45
N LEU A 580 37.39 26.47 -38.56
CA LEU A 580 37.94 25.27 -37.90
C LEU A 580 39.25 24.80 -38.55
N LEU A 581 39.43 24.94 -39.86
CA LEU A 581 40.72 24.67 -40.50
C LEU A 581 41.82 25.58 -39.92
N GLY A 582 41.47 26.84 -39.65
CA GLY A 582 42.35 27.80 -38.97
C GLY A 582 42.82 27.33 -37.59
N THR A 583 41.93 26.71 -36.79
CA THR A 583 42.34 26.15 -35.48
C THR A 583 43.38 25.06 -35.65
N VAL A 584 43.18 24.18 -36.63
CA VAL A 584 44.09 23.07 -36.90
C VAL A 584 45.45 23.60 -37.36
N THR A 585 45.48 24.53 -38.31
CA THR A 585 46.74 25.11 -38.80
C THR A 585 47.47 25.92 -37.72
N GLY A 586 46.75 26.69 -36.90
CA GLY A 586 47.32 27.44 -35.79
C GLY A 586 47.89 26.52 -34.70
N MET A 587 47.19 25.45 -34.33
CA MET A 587 47.67 24.47 -33.36
C MET A 587 48.90 23.71 -33.88
N ILE A 588 48.98 23.38 -35.17
CA ILE A 588 50.19 22.81 -35.78
C ILE A 588 51.37 23.77 -35.61
N ALA A 589 51.17 25.07 -35.86
CA ALA A 589 52.21 26.08 -35.67
C ALA A 589 52.65 26.21 -34.20
N VAL A 590 51.74 26.09 -33.23
CA VAL A 590 52.09 26.05 -31.79
C VAL A 590 52.99 24.85 -31.48
N PHE A 591 52.65 23.66 -31.98
CA PHE A 591 53.44 22.45 -31.75
C PHE A 591 54.81 22.51 -32.42
N ASP A 592 54.89 23.05 -33.64
CA ASP A 592 56.16 23.21 -34.37
C ASP A 592 57.08 24.27 -33.73
N ALA A 593 56.51 25.38 -33.22
CA ALA A 593 57.24 26.38 -32.44
C ALA A 593 57.79 25.82 -31.12
N MET A 594 57.02 24.94 -30.43
CA MET A 594 57.52 24.24 -29.25
C MET A 594 58.67 23.29 -29.59
N ALA A 595 58.58 22.57 -30.71
CA ALA A 595 59.58 21.61 -31.14
C ALA A 595 60.91 22.27 -31.57
N THR A 596 60.86 23.46 -32.16
CA THR A 596 62.03 24.14 -32.73
C THR A 596 62.66 25.20 -31.82
N GLN A 597 61.88 25.88 -30.97
CA GLN A 597 62.33 27.03 -30.16
C GLN A 597 62.20 26.84 -28.64
N GLY A 598 61.77 25.67 -28.17
CA GLY A 598 61.86 25.31 -26.74
C GLY A 598 60.88 26.05 -25.81
N GLY A 599 59.62 26.17 -26.20
CA GLY A 599 58.54 26.62 -25.29
C GLY A 599 58.52 28.10 -24.94
N ASN A 600 58.99 28.98 -25.83
CA ASN A 600 58.85 30.42 -25.64
C ASN A 600 57.36 30.83 -25.72
N ALA A 601 56.82 31.34 -24.61
CA ALA A 601 55.40 31.68 -24.49
C ALA A 601 54.89 32.64 -25.58
N ARG A 602 55.76 33.52 -26.10
CA ARG A 602 55.40 34.47 -27.18
C ARG A 602 55.15 33.78 -28.52
N SER A 603 55.93 32.76 -28.89
CA SER A 603 55.70 32.03 -30.15
C SER A 603 54.51 31.08 -30.05
N MET A 604 54.22 30.57 -28.85
CA MET A 604 53.00 29.80 -28.58
C MET A 604 51.74 30.69 -28.62
N ALA A 605 51.78 31.89 -28.04
CA ALA A 605 50.67 32.83 -28.06
C ALA A 605 50.28 33.22 -29.50
N ALA A 606 51.27 33.49 -30.36
CA ALA A 606 51.03 33.77 -31.77
C ALA A 606 50.33 32.60 -32.50
N GLY A 607 50.71 31.35 -32.24
CA GLY A 607 50.06 30.18 -32.83
C GLY A 607 48.64 29.93 -32.30
N VAL A 608 48.38 30.24 -31.02
CA VAL A 608 47.03 30.18 -30.44
C VAL A 608 46.14 31.26 -31.05
N SER A 609 46.67 32.48 -31.27
CA SER A 609 45.94 33.56 -31.95
C SER A 609 45.60 33.21 -33.41
N MET A 610 46.56 32.61 -34.12
CA MET A 610 46.36 32.06 -35.48
C MET A 610 45.31 30.94 -35.52
N ALA A 611 45.10 30.24 -34.39
CA ALA A 611 44.05 29.24 -34.26
C ALA A 611 42.66 29.85 -34.03
N THR A 612 42.53 30.84 -33.14
CA THR A 612 41.23 31.33 -32.66
C THR A 612 40.60 32.40 -33.56
N ILE A 613 41.41 33.29 -34.16
CA ILE A 613 40.92 34.41 -34.97
C ILE A 613 40.16 33.94 -36.24
N PRO A 614 40.65 32.97 -37.02
CA PRO A 614 39.91 32.46 -38.18
C PRO A 614 38.58 31.82 -37.79
N THR A 615 38.52 31.15 -36.62
CA THR A 615 37.28 30.52 -36.14
C THR A 615 36.21 31.53 -35.81
N MET A 616 36.57 32.57 -35.06
CA MET A 616 35.65 33.66 -34.74
C MET A 616 35.22 34.39 -36.02
N SER A 617 36.15 34.69 -36.93
CA SER A 617 35.86 35.35 -38.20
C SER A 617 34.95 34.50 -39.09
N GLY A 618 35.19 33.20 -39.17
CA GLY A 618 34.35 32.24 -39.91
C GLY A 618 32.94 32.12 -39.33
N MET A 619 32.80 32.12 -38.00
CA MET A 619 31.49 32.12 -37.34
C MET A 619 30.73 33.43 -37.56
N ILE A 620 31.39 34.58 -37.45
CA ILE A 620 30.77 35.90 -37.69
C ILE A 620 30.34 36.03 -39.16
N ALA A 621 31.20 35.64 -40.10
CA ALA A 621 30.86 35.61 -41.52
C ALA A 621 29.66 34.70 -41.78
N SER A 622 29.65 33.50 -41.21
CA SER A 622 28.53 32.54 -41.31
C SER A 622 27.24 33.11 -40.72
N LEU A 623 27.28 33.70 -39.52
CA LEU A 623 26.11 34.28 -38.86
C LEU A 623 25.50 35.40 -39.71
N SER A 624 26.35 36.30 -40.23
CA SER A 624 25.90 37.40 -41.08
C SER A 624 25.28 36.90 -42.40
N GLY A 625 25.90 35.91 -43.04
CA GLY A 625 25.37 35.27 -44.24
C GLY A 625 24.13 34.40 -43.98
N LEU A 626 23.98 33.84 -42.78
CA LEU A 626 22.79 33.08 -42.37
C LEU A 626 21.56 33.98 -42.33
N VAL A 627 21.68 35.20 -41.81
CA VAL A 627 20.59 36.19 -41.81
C VAL A 627 20.18 36.53 -43.24
N GLY A 628 21.15 36.86 -44.10
CA GLY A 628 20.89 37.18 -45.51
C GLY A 628 20.28 36.01 -46.30
N SER A 629 20.84 34.80 -46.14
CA SER A 629 20.35 33.59 -46.81
C SER A 629 18.99 33.13 -46.31
N THR A 630 18.69 33.29 -45.01
CA THR A 630 17.36 32.96 -44.45
C THR A 630 16.30 33.92 -44.96
N TRP A 631 16.61 35.22 -45.04
CA TRP A 631 15.70 36.20 -45.62
C TRP A 631 15.45 35.91 -47.11
N LEU A 632 16.51 35.66 -47.89
CA LEU A 632 16.40 35.29 -49.31
C LEU A 632 15.60 34.00 -49.49
N ARG A 633 15.86 32.96 -48.68
CA ARG A 633 15.14 31.69 -48.74
C ARG A 633 13.64 31.88 -48.50
N ARG A 634 13.26 32.60 -47.44
CA ARG A 634 11.84 32.91 -47.18
C ARG A 634 11.20 33.66 -48.34
N LYS A 635 11.94 34.56 -48.97
CA LYS A 635 11.46 35.32 -50.13
C LYS A 635 11.31 34.43 -51.38
N VAL A 636 12.26 33.54 -51.63
CA VAL A 636 12.21 32.53 -52.70
C VAL A 636 11.00 31.61 -52.51
N ASP A 637 10.87 30.99 -51.33
CA ASP A 637 9.78 30.06 -51.02
C ASP A 637 8.41 30.74 -51.23
N TYR A 638 8.25 31.97 -50.72
CA TYR A 638 7.01 32.74 -50.88
C TYR A 638 6.70 33.11 -52.34
N GLU A 639 7.70 33.58 -53.11
CA GLU A 639 7.46 33.98 -54.51
C GLU A 639 7.25 32.77 -55.43
N VAL A 640 7.83 31.60 -55.14
CA VAL A 640 7.56 30.36 -55.87
C VAL A 640 6.13 29.88 -55.63
N GLU A 641 5.67 29.86 -54.37
CA GLU A 641 4.28 29.52 -54.04
C GLU A 641 3.29 30.51 -54.68
N LEU A 642 3.57 31.81 -54.56
CA LEU A 642 2.73 32.86 -55.16
C LEU A 642 2.68 32.74 -56.69
N PHE A 643 3.80 32.39 -57.33
CA PHE A 643 3.85 32.17 -58.76
C PHE A 643 3.03 30.94 -59.19
N GLU A 644 3.08 29.86 -58.41
CA GLU A 644 2.23 28.69 -58.62
C GLU A 644 0.74 29.06 -58.52
N ASP A 645 0.35 29.86 -57.54
CA ASP A 645 -1.03 30.31 -57.35
C ASP A 645 -1.53 31.22 -58.49
N HIS A 646 -0.67 32.08 -59.04
CA HIS A 646 -1.01 32.93 -60.17
C HIS A 646 -1.26 32.15 -61.47
N LEU A 647 -0.69 30.94 -61.61
CA LEU A 647 -0.97 30.05 -62.73
C LEU A 647 -2.26 29.28 -62.48
N THR A 648 -3.40 29.98 -62.63
CA THR A 648 -4.73 29.42 -62.40
C THR A 648 -5.05 28.24 -63.35
N LEU A 649 -5.74 27.24 -62.81
CA LEU A 649 -6.39 26.19 -63.60
C LEU A 649 -7.81 26.67 -63.88
N ASP A 650 -8.15 26.92 -65.15
CA ASP A 650 -9.55 27.14 -65.53
C ASP A 650 -10.36 25.91 -65.06
N HIS A 651 -11.36 26.15 -64.22
CA HIS A 651 -12.23 25.11 -63.65
C HIS A 651 -13.17 24.52 -64.70
#